data_AF-A0A1E3J541-F1
#
_entry.id   AF-A0A1E3J541-F1
#
_cell.length_a   1.000
_cell.length_b   1.000
_cell.length_c   1.000
_cell.angle_alpha   90.00
_cell.angle_beta   90.00
_cell.angle_gamma   90.00
#
_symmetry.space_group_name_H-M   'P 1'
#
loop_
_entity.id
_entity.type
_entity.pdbx_description
1 polymer ?
#
loop_
_entity_poly.entity_id
_entity_poly.type
_entity_poly.pdbx_seq_one_letter_code
_entity_poly.pdbx_strand_id
1 'polypeptide(L)'
;MALLYSLRMALYSLLLLTTSFIAVLIGVLCTLTRQRLNTNYYVARTFWHIAGPIIGWKFDVEGEDYLWSLSESEGGGKAGKEGRSMVMVGNHQSMVDILYLGRIFPKHAAIMAKESIKWIPGLGWFMLMSGTVFINRKNNKSAASIWIFPEGTRHNVPDPDLLNFKKGAFYLAVEAKVPIVPVVCENYNRLMDGETRFKRGTLRIKVLPPIPTTGLTSADVPALMTRTRELMLQTLKEISIPAPPSSSTGSSAASPTPLLGRPEQDREGHYGTGSPADPVGGEEDGEDAEDAVEDAVGEEEASKGERVVPLEDQKPNGGVAKRSKGGKKLAIAMVSDFFLPVVGGVETHIYMLSAELIKRGHKVIVITHSHPNRIGIHLLPPALKVFHTPIPPVTASQATQPNYLHLLPFFRSICISEGIDLVHGHGAMSSLGIEAILHAPLMGLKTCYTDHSLFGFQDWPGIVSNQLLVGGLRNVDQVICVSNTGRENMVLRAQLDPALISVVPNAIVPEQFKPDPSKADPDRITIVTIARLVHRKGIDLLISSCPSICALFPKAHFLIGGDGPKMVELLQMVEKHQLQSRVTLLGRVLPGEVEGVLRRGQIFLGTSLTEAFGISLIEAASCGLFVVGTKVGGVPEVLPNDMIEFCRADEDDVIRALTHAIKIISSPNRPDPFESHRRLAQMYSWSDVALRTEQVYYRAMARPERDVGERLARFLTVGPVYGPVMCCIAAVSAAWFSILAFWNPKARLERKTASL
;
A
#
# COMPACT_ATOMS: atom_id res chain seq x y z
N MET A 1 -0.07 -33.89 5.09
CA MET A 1 -1.12 -33.17 4.34
C MET A 1 -0.67 -31.78 3.90
N ALA A 2 -0.16 -30.92 4.81
CA ALA A 2 0.33 -29.57 4.50
C ALA A 2 1.43 -29.48 3.41
N LEU A 3 2.38 -30.43 3.38
CA LEU A 3 3.42 -30.47 2.34
C LEU A 3 2.84 -30.71 0.93
N LEU A 4 1.88 -31.63 0.80
CA LEU A 4 1.23 -31.94 -0.48
C LEU A 4 0.36 -30.77 -0.97
N TYR A 5 -0.33 -30.10 -0.05
CA TYR A 5 -1.04 -28.85 -0.33
C TYR A 5 -0.08 -27.79 -0.86
N SER A 6 1.02 -27.53 -0.14
CA SER A 6 2.03 -26.54 -0.52
C SER A 6 2.65 -26.84 -1.89
N LEU A 7 2.97 -28.10 -2.18
CA LEU A 7 3.49 -28.53 -3.49
C LEU A 7 2.47 -28.31 -4.62
N ARG A 8 1.18 -28.60 -4.39
CA ARG A 8 0.13 -28.39 -5.38
C ARG A 8 -0.21 -26.92 -5.58
N MET A 9 -0.19 -26.12 -4.51
CA MET A 9 -0.32 -24.66 -4.60
C MET A 9 0.87 -24.01 -5.31
N ALA A 10 2.09 -24.49 -5.06
CA ALA A 10 3.29 -24.06 -5.76
C ALA A 10 3.20 -24.43 -7.26
N LEU A 11 2.78 -25.65 -7.58
CA LEU A 11 2.54 -26.08 -8.96
C LEU A 11 1.47 -25.23 -9.64
N TYR A 12 0.34 -24.96 -8.97
CA TYR A 12 -0.72 -24.11 -9.48
C TYR A 12 -0.24 -22.67 -9.72
N SER A 13 0.51 -22.11 -8.78
CA SER A 13 1.08 -20.76 -8.90
C SER A 13 2.11 -20.68 -10.02
N LEU A 14 2.93 -21.72 -10.20
CA LEU A 14 3.88 -21.83 -11.30
C LEU A 14 3.15 -21.91 -12.65
N LEU A 15 2.10 -22.73 -12.76
CA LEU A 15 1.27 -22.82 -13.97
C LEU A 15 0.60 -21.48 -14.29
N LEU A 16 0.09 -20.77 -13.29
CA LEU A 16 -0.49 -19.44 -13.46
C LEU A 16 0.56 -18.44 -13.95
N LEU A 17 1.77 -18.47 -13.37
CA LEU A 17 2.87 -17.58 -13.77
C LEU A 17 3.35 -17.88 -15.21
N THR A 18 3.56 -19.14 -15.56
CA THR A 18 4.03 -19.52 -16.91
C THR A 18 3.00 -19.20 -17.99
N THR A 19 1.72 -19.47 -17.74
CA THR A 19 0.64 -19.15 -18.67
C THR A 19 0.37 -17.65 -18.78
N SER A 20 0.71 -16.85 -17.76
CA SER A 20 0.62 -15.38 -17.83
C SER A 20 1.56 -14.79 -18.89
N PHE A 21 2.74 -15.38 -19.14
CA PHE A 21 3.61 -14.96 -20.24
C PHE A 21 2.98 -15.25 -21.61
N ILE A 22 2.31 -16.40 -21.76
CA ILE A 22 1.57 -16.75 -22.98
C ILE A 22 0.36 -15.81 -23.15
N ALA A 23 -0.30 -15.43 -22.05
CA ALA A 23 -1.44 -14.51 -22.06
C ALA A 23 -1.07 -13.13 -22.61
N VAL A 24 0.13 -12.62 -22.34
CA VAL A 24 0.63 -11.37 -22.93
C VAL A 24 0.75 -11.49 -24.45
N LEU A 25 1.32 -12.59 -24.95
CA LEU A 25 1.43 -12.85 -26.39
C LEU A 25 0.05 -12.96 -27.06
N ILE A 26 -0.90 -13.67 -26.43
CA ILE A 26 -2.28 -13.77 -26.91
C ILE A 26 -2.94 -12.39 -26.94
N GLY A 27 -2.74 -11.56 -25.91
CA GLY A 27 -3.26 -10.18 -25.85
C GLY A 27 -2.72 -9.30 -26.98
N VAL A 28 -1.43 -9.39 -27.29
CA VAL A 28 -0.81 -8.68 -28.43
C VAL A 28 -1.40 -9.15 -29.76
N LEU A 29 -1.48 -10.47 -29.98
CA LEU A 29 -2.05 -11.05 -31.20
C LEU A 29 -3.52 -10.68 -31.39
N CYS A 30 -4.35 -10.74 -30.34
CA CYS A 30 -5.76 -10.35 -30.37
C CYS A 30 -5.93 -8.86 -30.64
N THR A 31 -5.02 -8.02 -30.14
CA THR A 31 -5.02 -6.58 -30.42
C THR A 31 -4.67 -6.30 -31.89
N LEU A 32 -3.65 -6.97 -32.44
CA LEU A 32 -3.23 -6.82 -33.84
C LEU A 32 -4.30 -7.31 -34.84
N THR A 33 -5.05 -8.35 -34.47
CA THR A 33 -6.12 -8.95 -35.29
C THR A 33 -7.49 -8.31 -35.08
N ARG A 34 -7.58 -7.21 -34.30
CA ARG A 34 -8.84 -6.52 -33.93
C ARG A 34 -9.85 -7.40 -33.19
N GLN A 35 -9.41 -8.46 -32.51
CA GLN A 35 -10.24 -9.36 -31.71
C GLN A 35 -10.08 -9.13 -30.20
N ARG A 36 -9.85 -7.89 -29.77
CA ARG A 36 -9.52 -7.54 -28.38
C ARG A 36 -10.49 -8.11 -27.34
N LEU A 37 -11.80 -8.12 -27.63
CA LEU A 37 -12.84 -8.66 -26.73
C LEU A 37 -12.83 -10.19 -26.60
N ASN A 38 -12.06 -10.91 -27.43
CA ASN A 38 -11.86 -12.36 -27.32
C ASN A 38 -10.58 -12.72 -26.56
N THR A 39 -9.79 -11.75 -26.11
CA THR A 39 -8.53 -12.00 -25.39
C THR A 39 -8.78 -12.85 -24.13
N ASN A 40 -9.77 -12.48 -23.31
CA ASN A 40 -10.11 -13.24 -22.09
C ASN A 40 -10.54 -14.67 -22.43
N TYR A 41 -11.30 -14.87 -23.50
CA TYR A 41 -11.69 -16.21 -23.98
C TYR A 41 -10.48 -17.07 -24.31
N TYR A 42 -9.56 -16.58 -25.16
CA TYR A 42 -8.39 -17.36 -25.57
C TYR A 42 -7.46 -17.65 -24.39
N VAL A 43 -7.21 -16.66 -23.53
CA VAL A 43 -6.35 -16.83 -22.35
C VAL A 43 -6.97 -17.83 -21.36
N ALA A 44 -8.26 -17.70 -21.07
CA ALA A 44 -8.99 -18.61 -20.19
C ALA A 44 -8.94 -20.05 -20.73
N ARG A 45 -9.16 -20.25 -22.03
CA ARG A 45 -9.08 -21.57 -22.69
C ARG A 45 -7.68 -22.15 -22.66
N THR A 46 -6.65 -21.35 -22.97
CA THR A 46 -5.25 -21.78 -22.90
C THR A 46 -4.88 -22.20 -21.49
N PHE A 47 -5.26 -21.41 -20.48
CA PHE A 47 -5.02 -21.76 -19.08
C PHE A 47 -5.72 -23.07 -18.69
N TRP A 48 -7.00 -23.25 -19.06
CA TRP A 48 -7.75 -24.48 -18.81
C TRP A 48 -7.10 -25.72 -19.43
N HIS A 49 -6.74 -25.67 -20.71
CA HIS A 49 -6.16 -26.83 -21.42
C HIS A 49 -4.78 -27.23 -20.87
N ILE A 50 -4.03 -26.29 -20.28
CA ILE A 50 -2.73 -26.57 -19.65
C ILE A 50 -2.93 -26.98 -18.19
N ALA A 51 -3.55 -26.14 -17.38
CA ALA A 51 -3.62 -26.32 -15.93
C ALA A 51 -4.66 -27.36 -15.51
N GLY A 52 -5.79 -27.47 -16.20
CA GLY A 52 -6.88 -28.40 -15.87
C GLY A 52 -6.41 -29.87 -15.77
N PRO A 53 -5.76 -30.44 -16.81
CA PRO A 53 -5.24 -31.80 -16.77
C PRO A 53 -4.15 -32.03 -15.72
N ILE A 54 -3.28 -31.03 -15.49
CA ILE A 54 -2.15 -31.14 -14.56
C ILE A 54 -2.64 -31.13 -13.11
N ILE A 55 -3.49 -30.17 -12.78
CA ILE A 55 -4.13 -30.05 -11.47
C ILE A 55 -5.11 -31.20 -11.24
N GLY A 56 -5.72 -31.73 -12.31
CA GLY A 56 -6.66 -32.84 -12.28
C GLY A 56 -8.05 -32.43 -11.80
N TRP A 57 -8.48 -31.22 -12.17
CA TRP A 57 -9.84 -30.72 -11.96
C TRP A 57 -10.64 -30.87 -13.25
N LYS A 58 -11.84 -31.41 -13.14
CA LYS A 58 -12.82 -31.53 -14.23
C LYS A 58 -14.06 -30.74 -13.87
N PHE A 59 -14.72 -30.18 -14.87
CA PHE A 59 -15.97 -29.44 -14.69
C PHE A 59 -17.06 -30.08 -15.53
N ASP A 60 -18.15 -30.44 -14.87
CA ASP A 60 -19.42 -30.83 -15.50
C ASP A 60 -20.31 -29.60 -15.55
N VAL A 61 -20.80 -29.24 -16.74
CA VAL A 61 -21.48 -27.96 -16.96
C VAL A 61 -22.89 -28.19 -17.47
N GLU A 62 -23.87 -27.82 -16.64
CA GLU A 62 -25.29 -27.85 -16.97
C GLU A 62 -25.76 -26.44 -17.39
N GLY A 63 -26.67 -26.36 -18.35
CA GLY A 63 -27.21 -25.08 -18.84
C GLY A 63 -26.23 -24.25 -19.65
N GLU A 64 -25.12 -24.84 -20.10
CA GLU A 64 -24.06 -24.16 -20.86
C GLU A 64 -24.61 -23.41 -22.10
N ASP A 65 -25.70 -23.89 -22.69
CA ASP A 65 -26.41 -23.25 -23.79
C ASP A 65 -26.84 -21.80 -23.48
N TYR A 66 -27.13 -21.42 -22.24
CA TYR A 66 -27.47 -20.02 -21.92
C TYR A 66 -26.28 -19.06 -22.09
N LEU A 67 -25.04 -19.54 -22.09
CA LEU A 67 -23.86 -18.72 -22.40
C LEU A 67 -23.62 -18.57 -23.90
N TRP A 68 -24.12 -19.50 -24.72
CA TRP A 68 -23.81 -19.61 -26.15
C TRP A 68 -25.02 -19.36 -27.08
N SER A 69 -26.24 -19.59 -26.60
CA SER A 69 -27.51 -19.52 -27.32
C SER A 69 -28.63 -19.03 -26.41
N LEU A 70 -28.94 -17.74 -26.47
CA LEU A 70 -30.16 -17.20 -25.87
C LEU A 70 -31.28 -17.21 -26.95
N SER A 71 -32.55 -17.40 -26.56
CA SER A 71 -33.72 -17.50 -27.48
C SER A 71 -34.46 -16.17 -27.67
N GLU A 72 -34.99 -15.87 -28.88
CA GLU A 72 -35.57 -14.56 -29.22
C GLU A 72 -36.76 -14.17 -28.33
N SER A 73 -37.53 -15.16 -27.85
CA SER A 73 -38.68 -14.98 -26.96
C SER A 73 -38.34 -14.60 -25.52
N GLU A 74 -37.08 -14.82 -25.09
CA GLU A 74 -36.57 -14.47 -23.76
C GLU A 74 -35.68 -13.22 -23.82
N GLY A 75 -35.67 -12.51 -24.95
CA GLY A 75 -34.75 -11.40 -25.25
C GLY A 75 -33.37 -11.85 -25.73
N GLY A 76 -33.20 -13.14 -26.03
CA GLY A 76 -31.95 -13.82 -26.30
C GLY A 76 -31.60 -14.10 -27.76
N GLY A 77 -30.32 -14.02 -28.13
CA GLY A 77 -29.81 -14.57 -29.41
C GLY A 77 -28.58 -15.46 -29.21
N LYS A 78 -28.17 -16.18 -30.26
CA LYS A 78 -26.89 -16.93 -30.30
C LYS A 78 -25.70 -15.99 -30.11
N ALA A 79 -24.82 -16.32 -29.17
CA ALA A 79 -23.56 -15.63 -28.94
C ALA A 79 -22.67 -15.77 -30.18
N GLY A 80 -22.70 -14.79 -31.08
CA GLY A 80 -21.79 -14.73 -32.22
C GLY A 80 -22.32 -14.18 -33.54
N LYS A 81 -23.60 -13.79 -33.66
CA LYS A 81 -24.06 -12.98 -34.82
C LYS A 81 -24.89 -11.79 -34.32
N GLU A 82 -24.34 -10.60 -34.56
CA GLU A 82 -24.95 -9.28 -34.40
C GLU A 82 -25.87 -9.07 -33.18
N GLY A 83 -25.21 -8.95 -32.02
CA GLY A 83 -25.49 -7.88 -31.05
C GLY A 83 -26.67 -8.04 -30.10
N ARG A 84 -26.47 -8.76 -28.97
CA ARG A 84 -27.08 -8.43 -27.65
C ARG A 84 -26.13 -8.83 -26.51
N SER A 85 -25.79 -7.90 -25.62
CA SER A 85 -24.90 -8.07 -24.47
C SER A 85 -25.62 -8.68 -23.26
N MET A 86 -24.90 -9.28 -22.31
CA MET A 86 -25.45 -9.81 -21.05
C MET A 86 -24.55 -9.50 -19.84
N VAL A 87 -25.11 -9.52 -18.63
CA VAL A 87 -24.34 -9.47 -17.38
C VAL A 87 -24.34 -10.85 -16.72
N MET A 88 -23.19 -11.51 -16.68
CA MET A 88 -23.02 -12.79 -16.01
C MET A 88 -22.58 -12.57 -14.56
N VAL A 89 -23.26 -13.22 -13.63
CA VAL A 89 -22.94 -13.16 -12.19
C VAL A 89 -22.55 -14.53 -11.66
N GLY A 90 -21.34 -14.64 -11.10
CA GLY A 90 -20.81 -15.90 -10.56
C GLY A 90 -20.54 -15.83 -9.05
N ASN A 91 -20.63 -16.96 -8.35
CA ASN A 91 -20.18 -17.06 -6.95
C ASN A 91 -18.65 -17.04 -6.86
N HIS A 92 -18.09 -16.36 -5.85
CA HIS A 92 -16.65 -16.13 -5.73
C HIS A 92 -16.07 -16.87 -4.52
N GLN A 93 -15.33 -17.94 -4.75
CA GLN A 93 -14.82 -18.78 -3.67
C GLN A 93 -13.31 -18.57 -3.44
N SER A 94 -12.48 -18.52 -4.48
CA SER A 94 -11.02 -18.46 -4.30
C SER A 94 -10.25 -18.01 -5.56
N MET A 95 -8.91 -18.04 -5.51
CA MET A 95 -8.10 -17.83 -6.72
C MET A 95 -8.33 -18.91 -7.79
N VAL A 96 -8.82 -20.09 -7.41
CA VAL A 96 -9.06 -21.23 -8.29
C VAL A 96 -10.25 -20.99 -9.22
N ASP A 97 -11.07 -19.97 -8.96
CA ASP A 97 -12.20 -19.60 -9.83
C ASP A 97 -11.78 -19.37 -11.29
N ILE A 98 -10.54 -18.93 -11.51
CA ILE A 98 -9.97 -18.77 -12.85
C ILE A 98 -9.89 -20.09 -13.65
N LEU A 99 -9.84 -21.26 -13.00
CA LEU A 99 -9.90 -22.57 -13.69
C LEU A 99 -11.27 -22.83 -14.29
N TYR A 100 -12.34 -22.59 -13.53
CA TYR A 100 -13.68 -22.85 -14.05
C TYR A 100 -14.08 -21.78 -15.07
N LEU A 101 -13.70 -20.51 -14.84
CA LEU A 101 -13.79 -19.48 -15.88
C LEU A 101 -13.04 -19.94 -17.14
N GLY A 102 -11.88 -20.56 -17.00
CA GLY A 102 -11.15 -21.24 -18.07
C GLY A 102 -12.01 -22.14 -18.97
N ARG A 103 -12.97 -22.87 -18.38
CA ARG A 103 -13.85 -23.82 -19.06
C ARG A 103 -15.11 -23.17 -19.66
N ILE A 104 -15.60 -22.07 -19.12
CA ILE A 104 -16.92 -21.53 -19.49
C ILE A 104 -16.92 -20.10 -20.02
N PHE A 105 -15.79 -19.37 -19.95
CA PHE A 105 -15.76 -17.95 -20.32
C PHE A 105 -16.21 -17.76 -21.79
N PRO A 106 -17.19 -16.89 -22.07
CA PRO A 106 -17.72 -16.72 -23.42
C PRO A 106 -16.86 -15.80 -24.31
N LYS A 107 -17.07 -15.91 -25.62
CA LYS A 107 -16.48 -14.99 -26.61
C LYS A 107 -17.14 -13.61 -26.48
N HIS A 108 -16.41 -12.55 -26.84
CA HIS A 108 -16.87 -11.16 -26.77
C HIS A 108 -17.32 -10.70 -25.36
N ALA A 109 -16.69 -11.27 -24.32
CA ALA A 109 -16.96 -10.91 -22.93
C ALA A 109 -15.74 -10.27 -22.25
N ALA A 110 -16.02 -9.31 -21.39
CA ALA A 110 -15.03 -8.63 -20.57
C ALA A 110 -15.22 -8.97 -19.09
N ILE A 111 -14.10 -9.11 -18.37
CA ILE A 111 -14.13 -9.17 -16.90
C ILE A 111 -14.23 -7.73 -16.38
N MET A 112 -15.02 -7.53 -15.33
CA MET A 112 -15.07 -6.27 -14.62
C MET A 112 -14.18 -6.32 -13.37
N ALA A 113 -13.36 -5.29 -13.16
CA ALA A 113 -12.38 -5.25 -12.06
C ALA A 113 -12.27 -3.88 -11.39
N LYS A 114 -11.75 -3.87 -10.15
CA LYS A 114 -11.42 -2.63 -9.43
C LYS A 114 -10.31 -1.89 -10.19
N GLU A 115 -10.45 -0.57 -10.31
CA GLU A 115 -9.45 0.27 -10.99
C GLU A 115 -8.05 0.15 -10.38
N SER A 116 -7.92 -0.10 -9.08
CA SER A 116 -6.63 -0.29 -8.41
C SER A 116 -5.82 -1.47 -8.98
N ILE A 117 -6.48 -2.48 -9.57
CA ILE A 117 -5.84 -3.69 -10.11
C ILE A 117 -5.05 -3.38 -11.39
N LYS A 118 -5.41 -2.32 -12.13
CA LYS A 118 -4.70 -1.91 -13.37
C LYS A 118 -3.22 -1.59 -13.13
N TRP A 119 -2.85 -1.32 -11.88
CA TRP A 119 -1.50 -0.92 -11.47
C TRP A 119 -0.61 -2.07 -11.01
N ILE A 120 -1.14 -3.29 -10.90
CA ILE A 120 -0.34 -4.47 -10.54
C ILE A 120 0.51 -4.83 -11.77
N PRO A 121 1.86 -4.83 -11.70
CA PRO A 121 2.71 -5.19 -12.83
C PRO A 121 2.40 -6.59 -13.36
N GLY A 122 2.41 -6.78 -14.67
CA GLY A 122 1.99 -8.02 -15.32
C GLY A 122 0.47 -8.18 -15.41
N LEU A 123 -0.19 -8.40 -14.27
CA LEU A 123 -1.64 -8.65 -14.20
C LEU A 123 -2.45 -7.46 -14.73
N GLY A 124 -2.14 -6.24 -14.29
CA GLY A 124 -2.81 -5.01 -14.72
C GLY A 124 -2.62 -4.71 -16.20
N TRP A 125 -1.42 -4.99 -16.75
CA TRP A 125 -1.13 -4.84 -18.18
C TRP A 125 -1.93 -5.83 -19.02
N PHE A 126 -1.99 -7.09 -18.59
CA PHE A 126 -2.83 -8.10 -19.22
C PHE A 126 -4.30 -7.66 -19.23
N MET A 127 -4.83 -7.21 -18.09
CA MET A 127 -6.23 -6.78 -17.97
C MET A 127 -6.53 -5.54 -18.84
N LEU A 128 -5.58 -4.60 -18.95
CA LEU A 128 -5.68 -3.48 -19.90
C LEU A 128 -5.74 -3.97 -21.35
N MET A 129 -4.90 -4.93 -21.74
CA MET A 129 -4.89 -5.49 -23.08
C MET A 129 -6.15 -6.32 -23.37
N SER A 130 -6.68 -7.04 -22.39
CA SER A 130 -7.79 -7.98 -22.58
C SER A 130 -9.18 -7.33 -22.69
N GLY A 131 -9.24 -6.00 -22.62
CA GLY A 131 -10.50 -5.26 -22.68
C GLY A 131 -11.31 -5.32 -21.39
N THR A 132 -10.66 -5.62 -20.25
CA THR A 132 -11.28 -5.54 -18.92
C THR A 132 -11.88 -4.15 -18.70
N VAL A 133 -13.10 -4.12 -18.18
CA VAL A 133 -13.77 -2.88 -17.78
C VAL A 133 -13.38 -2.56 -16.33
N PHE A 134 -12.58 -1.50 -16.15
CA PHE A 134 -12.22 -1.02 -14.83
C PHE A 134 -13.29 -0.06 -14.30
N ILE A 135 -13.89 -0.35 -13.15
CA ILE A 135 -14.94 0.49 -12.57
C ILE A 135 -14.32 1.70 -11.85
N ASN A 136 -14.76 2.91 -12.21
CA ASN A 136 -14.66 4.12 -11.40
C ASN A 136 -16.08 4.59 -11.01
N ARG A 137 -16.27 5.30 -9.87
CA ARG A 137 -17.60 5.64 -9.29
C ARG A 137 -18.47 6.57 -10.17
N LYS A 138 -18.07 6.89 -11.40
CA LYS A 138 -18.83 7.72 -12.34
C LYS A 138 -18.70 7.19 -13.78
N ASN A 139 -19.86 6.80 -14.33
CA ASN A 139 -20.17 6.62 -15.75
C ASN A 139 -19.72 5.30 -16.42
N ASN A 140 -20.66 4.39 -16.74
CA ASN A 140 -20.37 3.14 -17.46
C ASN A 140 -21.43 2.78 -18.50
N LYS A 141 -21.15 3.01 -19.79
CA LYS A 141 -21.87 2.34 -20.90
C LYS A 141 -20.88 1.45 -21.65
N SER A 142 -21.12 0.14 -21.64
CA SER A 142 -20.30 -0.83 -22.37
C SER A 142 -21.18 -1.70 -23.28
N ALA A 143 -20.82 -1.79 -24.56
CA ALA A 143 -21.54 -2.57 -25.57
C ALA A 143 -21.15 -4.07 -25.63
N ALA A 144 -20.53 -4.61 -24.57
CA ALA A 144 -20.03 -5.98 -24.51
C ALA A 144 -20.64 -6.74 -23.31
N SER A 145 -20.65 -8.08 -23.37
CA SER A 145 -21.08 -8.91 -22.24
C SER A 145 -20.06 -8.83 -21.10
N ILE A 146 -20.51 -8.84 -19.86
CA ILE A 146 -19.63 -8.60 -18.71
C ILE A 146 -19.77 -9.70 -17.67
N TRP A 147 -18.63 -10.23 -17.21
CA TRP A 147 -18.55 -11.15 -16.08
C TRP A 147 -18.27 -10.41 -14.78
N ILE A 148 -19.09 -10.65 -13.75
CA ILE A 148 -19.01 -10.01 -12.43
C ILE A 148 -19.15 -11.03 -11.31
N PHE A 149 -18.36 -10.87 -10.26
CA PHE A 149 -18.56 -11.54 -8.98
C PHE A 149 -19.28 -10.57 -8.02
N PRO A 150 -20.60 -10.68 -7.83
CA PRO A 150 -21.38 -9.66 -7.11
C PRO A 150 -21.07 -9.62 -5.60
N GLU A 151 -20.52 -10.68 -5.01
CA GLU A 151 -20.05 -10.71 -3.61
C GLU A 151 -18.90 -9.71 -3.37
N GLY A 152 -18.06 -9.49 -4.39
CA GLY A 152 -16.95 -8.52 -4.37
C GLY A 152 -15.76 -8.89 -3.47
N THR A 153 -15.84 -10.00 -2.74
CA THR A 153 -14.77 -10.69 -2.00
C THR A 153 -14.94 -12.20 -2.19
N ARG A 154 -13.90 -12.97 -1.87
CA ARG A 154 -13.93 -14.44 -1.93
C ARG A 154 -14.53 -15.00 -0.66
N HIS A 155 -15.35 -16.03 -0.78
CA HIS A 155 -16.00 -16.71 0.33
C HIS A 155 -15.88 -18.23 0.12
N ASN A 156 -14.91 -18.85 0.82
CA ASN A 156 -14.68 -20.29 0.77
C ASN A 156 -14.87 -20.87 2.17
N VAL A 157 -16.10 -21.23 2.49
CA VAL A 157 -16.47 -21.86 3.76
C VAL A 157 -16.96 -23.30 3.51
N PRO A 158 -16.86 -24.21 4.50
CA PRO A 158 -17.30 -25.60 4.35
C PRO A 158 -18.78 -25.73 3.96
N ASP A 159 -19.62 -24.86 4.52
CA ASP A 159 -21.05 -24.85 4.22
C ASP A 159 -21.36 -24.04 2.95
N PRO A 160 -22.23 -24.53 2.06
CA PRO A 160 -22.58 -23.79 0.83
C PRO A 160 -23.41 -22.54 1.15
N ASP A 161 -22.74 -21.40 1.21
CA ASP A 161 -23.36 -20.07 1.38
C ASP A 161 -22.77 -19.01 0.43
N LEU A 162 -23.45 -17.86 0.33
CA LEU A 162 -23.07 -16.70 -0.49
C LEU A 162 -23.10 -15.42 0.33
N LEU A 163 -22.10 -14.57 0.15
CA LEU A 163 -22.11 -13.22 0.74
C LEU A 163 -23.22 -12.35 0.15
N ASN A 164 -23.45 -11.20 0.80
CA ASN A 164 -24.36 -10.18 0.27
C ASN A 164 -23.85 -9.64 -1.06
N PHE A 165 -24.76 -9.52 -2.03
CA PHE A 165 -24.44 -9.01 -3.35
C PHE A 165 -24.33 -7.48 -3.35
N LYS A 166 -23.38 -6.96 -4.13
CA LYS A 166 -23.21 -5.53 -4.39
C LYS A 166 -24.08 -5.12 -5.58
N LYS A 167 -24.69 -3.93 -5.46
CA LYS A 167 -25.67 -3.39 -6.42
C LYS A 167 -25.13 -3.14 -7.84
N GLY A 168 -23.80 -3.05 -8.02
CA GLY A 168 -23.18 -2.57 -9.26
C GLY A 168 -23.52 -3.39 -10.52
N ALA A 169 -23.54 -4.73 -10.42
CA ALA A 169 -23.88 -5.59 -11.54
C ALA A 169 -25.33 -5.40 -12.02
N PHE A 170 -26.23 -5.18 -11.07
CA PHE A 170 -27.67 -5.08 -11.28
C PHE A 170 -28.06 -3.72 -11.87
N TYR A 171 -27.46 -2.62 -11.39
CA TYR A 171 -27.62 -1.30 -12.01
C TYR A 171 -27.16 -1.32 -13.47
N LEU A 172 -26.01 -1.93 -13.75
CA LEU A 172 -25.49 -2.05 -15.11
C LEU A 172 -26.45 -2.84 -16.01
N ALA A 173 -26.99 -3.95 -15.52
CA ALA A 173 -27.91 -4.78 -16.29
C ALA A 173 -29.22 -4.03 -16.62
N VAL A 174 -29.78 -3.30 -15.66
CA VAL A 174 -31.00 -2.51 -15.83
C VAL A 174 -30.77 -1.29 -16.74
N GLU A 175 -29.67 -0.56 -16.55
CA GLU A 175 -29.33 0.62 -17.38
C GLU A 175 -29.08 0.23 -18.84
N ALA A 176 -28.37 -0.87 -19.07
CA ALA A 176 -28.08 -1.38 -20.41
C ALA A 176 -29.25 -2.18 -21.02
N LYS A 177 -30.32 -2.46 -20.25
CA LYS A 177 -31.46 -3.31 -20.64
C LYS A 177 -31.02 -4.68 -21.16
N VAL A 178 -30.07 -5.28 -20.45
CA VAL A 178 -29.50 -6.60 -20.77
C VAL A 178 -29.84 -7.61 -19.69
N PRO A 179 -30.05 -8.89 -20.03
CA PRO A 179 -30.40 -9.90 -19.05
C PRO A 179 -29.22 -10.21 -18.11
N ILE A 180 -29.57 -10.67 -16.90
CA ILE A 180 -28.61 -11.23 -15.93
C ILE A 180 -28.56 -12.74 -16.10
N VAL A 181 -27.39 -13.32 -16.29
CA VAL A 181 -27.19 -14.79 -16.38
C VAL A 181 -26.45 -15.25 -15.12
N PRO A 182 -27.14 -15.91 -14.18
CA PRO A 182 -26.48 -16.44 -12.98
C PRO A 182 -25.70 -17.71 -13.30
N VAL A 183 -24.47 -17.81 -12.81
CA VAL A 183 -23.61 -18.99 -12.96
C VAL A 183 -23.14 -19.47 -11.59
N VAL A 184 -23.49 -20.70 -11.25
CA VAL A 184 -23.20 -21.26 -9.93
C VAL A 184 -22.21 -22.40 -10.06
N CYS A 185 -21.02 -22.24 -9.47
CA CYS A 185 -20.04 -23.30 -9.31
C CYS A 185 -20.24 -23.96 -7.94
N GLU A 186 -20.25 -25.30 -7.92
CA GLU A 186 -20.33 -26.12 -6.71
C GLU A 186 -19.34 -25.65 -5.63
N ASN A 187 -19.74 -25.75 -4.35
CA ASN A 187 -18.83 -25.51 -3.24
C ASN A 187 -17.66 -26.50 -3.31
N TYR A 188 -16.49 -25.98 -3.65
CA TYR A 188 -15.30 -26.80 -3.85
C TYR A 188 -14.39 -26.86 -2.63
N ASN A 189 -14.84 -26.40 -1.45
CA ASN A 189 -14.10 -26.53 -0.20
C ASN A 189 -13.64 -27.98 0.07
N ARG A 190 -14.48 -28.96 -0.33
CA ARG A 190 -14.15 -30.40 -0.28
C ARG A 190 -12.90 -30.80 -1.08
N LEU A 191 -12.58 -30.06 -2.14
CA LEU A 191 -11.38 -30.26 -2.96
C LEU A 191 -10.26 -29.30 -2.56
N MET A 192 -10.59 -28.05 -2.19
CA MET A 192 -9.61 -27.04 -1.81
C MET A 192 -10.15 -26.13 -0.69
N ASP A 193 -9.55 -26.25 0.50
CA ASP A 193 -9.96 -25.51 1.72
C ASP A 193 -9.15 -24.25 1.99
N GLY A 194 -8.08 -24.00 1.22
CA GLY A 194 -7.20 -22.85 1.40
C GLY A 194 -6.06 -23.05 2.40
N GLU A 195 -5.97 -24.22 3.05
CA GLU A 195 -5.01 -24.45 4.14
C GLU A 195 -4.29 -25.80 4.01
N THR A 196 -5.04 -26.89 3.87
CA THR A 196 -4.50 -28.25 4.03
C THR A 196 -4.87 -29.21 2.90
N ARG A 197 -5.90 -28.88 2.10
CA ARG A 197 -6.44 -29.74 1.06
C ARG A 197 -6.35 -29.05 -0.30
N PHE A 198 -5.80 -29.78 -1.26
CA PHE A 198 -5.90 -29.46 -2.67
C PHE A 198 -5.92 -30.79 -3.43
N LYS A 199 -7.11 -31.35 -3.62
CA LYS A 199 -7.34 -32.69 -4.20
C LYS A 199 -7.75 -32.59 -5.67
N ARG A 200 -7.63 -33.70 -6.39
CA ARG A 200 -8.20 -33.87 -7.73
C ARG A 200 -9.70 -34.16 -7.61
N GLY A 201 -10.49 -33.80 -8.60
CA GLY A 201 -11.93 -34.07 -8.58
C GLY A 201 -12.70 -33.48 -9.75
N THR A 202 -13.99 -33.79 -9.79
CA THR A 202 -14.96 -33.19 -10.70
C THR A 202 -15.86 -32.25 -9.90
N LEU A 203 -16.11 -31.07 -10.43
CA LEU A 203 -17.03 -30.06 -9.89
C LEU A 203 -18.16 -29.78 -10.86
N ARG A 204 -19.36 -29.53 -10.34
CA ARG A 204 -20.51 -29.12 -11.14
C ARG A 204 -20.57 -27.61 -11.29
N ILE A 205 -20.98 -27.15 -12.47
CA ILE A 205 -21.30 -25.76 -12.76
C ILE A 205 -22.70 -25.75 -13.36
N LYS A 206 -23.61 -24.97 -12.79
CA LYS A 206 -24.96 -24.80 -13.32
C LYS A 206 -25.12 -23.36 -13.79
N VAL A 207 -25.32 -23.17 -15.08
CA VAL A 207 -25.69 -21.89 -15.67
C VAL A 207 -27.22 -21.82 -15.65
N LEU A 208 -27.76 -20.80 -14.99
CA LEU A 208 -29.19 -20.66 -14.81
C LEU A 208 -29.84 -19.87 -15.95
N PRO A 209 -31.16 -20.03 -16.16
CA PRO A 209 -31.89 -19.27 -17.16
C PRO A 209 -31.70 -17.74 -16.99
N PRO A 210 -31.60 -16.98 -18.09
CA PRO A 210 -31.44 -15.54 -18.05
C PRO A 210 -32.62 -14.85 -17.35
N ILE A 211 -32.32 -13.89 -16.48
CA ILE A 211 -33.30 -13.05 -15.81
C ILE A 211 -33.48 -11.77 -16.64
N PRO A 212 -34.67 -11.53 -17.24
CA PRO A 212 -34.90 -10.34 -18.06
C PRO A 212 -34.95 -9.07 -17.21
N THR A 213 -34.36 -8.00 -17.74
CA THR A 213 -34.37 -6.66 -17.11
C THR A 213 -35.25 -5.66 -17.87
N THR A 214 -35.90 -6.10 -18.95
CA THR A 214 -36.81 -5.28 -19.76
C THR A 214 -37.97 -4.78 -18.92
N GLY A 215 -38.16 -3.46 -18.87
CA GLY A 215 -39.24 -2.82 -18.10
C GLY A 215 -38.89 -2.53 -16.64
N LEU A 216 -37.72 -2.96 -16.15
CA LEU A 216 -37.24 -2.61 -14.81
C LEU A 216 -36.61 -1.22 -14.78
N THR A 217 -36.69 -0.58 -13.61
CA THR A 217 -36.09 0.72 -13.31
C THR A 217 -35.04 0.59 -12.20
N SER A 218 -34.33 1.68 -11.92
CA SER A 218 -33.36 1.75 -10.81
C SER A 218 -33.97 1.45 -9.43
N ALA A 219 -35.30 1.62 -9.27
CA ALA A 219 -36.02 1.30 -8.04
C ALA A 219 -36.17 -0.21 -7.82
N ASP A 220 -36.15 -1.02 -8.89
CA ASP A 220 -36.36 -2.47 -8.85
C ASP A 220 -35.07 -3.25 -8.56
N VAL A 221 -33.91 -2.57 -8.60
CA VAL A 221 -32.57 -3.15 -8.42
C VAL A 221 -32.42 -3.93 -7.10
N PRO A 222 -32.87 -3.42 -5.92
CA PRO A 222 -32.78 -4.18 -4.68
C PRO A 222 -33.51 -5.52 -4.74
N ALA A 223 -34.74 -5.55 -5.27
CA ALA A 223 -35.55 -6.76 -5.39
C ALA A 223 -34.93 -7.76 -6.39
N LEU A 224 -34.46 -7.27 -7.54
CA LEU A 224 -33.75 -8.08 -8.54
C LEU A 224 -32.50 -8.75 -7.93
N MET A 225 -31.72 -7.98 -7.17
CA MET A 225 -30.51 -8.45 -6.51
C MET A 225 -30.80 -9.55 -5.48
N THR A 226 -31.81 -9.34 -4.62
CA THR A 226 -32.22 -10.34 -3.62
C THR A 226 -32.69 -11.63 -4.30
N ARG A 227 -33.56 -11.53 -5.31
CA ARG A 227 -34.05 -12.68 -6.07
C ARG A 227 -32.91 -13.45 -6.76
N THR A 228 -31.96 -12.76 -7.37
CA THR A 228 -30.79 -13.41 -8.00
C THR A 228 -29.91 -14.12 -6.96
N ARG A 229 -29.68 -13.50 -5.80
CA ARG A 229 -28.91 -14.13 -4.71
C ARG A 229 -29.59 -15.40 -4.20
N GLU A 230 -30.89 -15.33 -3.91
CA GLU A 230 -31.66 -16.47 -3.41
C GLU A 230 -31.65 -17.64 -4.41
N LEU A 231 -31.85 -17.36 -5.70
CA LEU A 231 -31.80 -18.37 -6.74
C LEU A 231 -30.41 -19.03 -6.84
N MET A 232 -29.34 -18.22 -6.78
CA MET A 232 -27.97 -18.74 -6.78
C MET A 232 -27.66 -19.54 -5.52
N LEU A 233 -28.13 -19.11 -4.35
CA LEU A 233 -27.91 -19.80 -3.07
C LEU A 233 -28.64 -21.14 -3.03
N GLN A 234 -29.90 -21.17 -3.47
CA GLN A 234 -30.66 -22.42 -3.57
C GLN A 234 -29.97 -23.42 -4.51
N THR A 235 -29.51 -22.93 -5.66
CA THR A 235 -28.77 -23.75 -6.62
C THR A 235 -27.43 -24.22 -6.06
N LEU A 236 -26.71 -23.36 -5.33
CA LEU A 236 -25.43 -23.72 -4.71
C LEU A 236 -25.63 -24.86 -3.70
N LYS A 237 -26.67 -24.77 -2.87
CA LYS A 237 -27.05 -25.83 -1.94
C LYS A 237 -27.43 -27.12 -2.67
N GLU A 238 -28.21 -27.04 -3.74
CA GLU A 238 -28.59 -28.18 -4.58
C GLU A 238 -27.36 -28.91 -5.16
N ILE A 239 -26.45 -28.19 -5.81
CA ILE A 239 -25.30 -28.79 -6.51
C ILE A 239 -24.11 -29.12 -5.58
N SER A 240 -24.14 -28.69 -4.33
CA SER A 240 -23.09 -28.99 -3.34
C SER A 240 -23.41 -30.20 -2.45
N ILE A 241 -24.63 -30.74 -2.52
CA ILE A 241 -24.99 -32.00 -1.87
C ILE A 241 -24.47 -33.17 -2.71
N PRO A 242 -23.81 -34.19 -2.12
CA PRO A 242 -23.43 -35.40 -2.84
C PRO A 242 -24.68 -36.07 -3.42
N ALA A 243 -24.71 -36.30 -4.74
CA ALA A 243 -25.81 -37.04 -5.35
C ALA A 243 -25.91 -38.44 -4.70
N PRO A 244 -27.12 -38.97 -4.43
CA PRO A 244 -27.26 -40.38 -4.09
C PRO A 244 -26.70 -41.23 -5.25
N PRO A 245 -26.09 -42.39 -4.98
CA PRO A 245 -25.49 -43.23 -6.02
C PRO A 245 -26.56 -43.58 -7.05
N SER A 246 -26.38 -43.09 -8.27
CA SER A 246 -27.26 -43.38 -9.40
C SER A 246 -27.25 -44.87 -9.68
N SER A 247 -28.43 -45.48 -9.67
CA SER A 247 -28.70 -46.85 -10.10
C SER A 247 -28.32 -47.04 -11.57
N SER A 248 -27.10 -47.52 -11.82
CA SER A 248 -26.71 -48.06 -13.12
C SER A 248 -27.07 -49.54 -13.16
N THR A 249 -28.25 -49.85 -13.68
CA THR A 249 -28.58 -51.16 -14.22
C THR A 249 -27.71 -51.43 -15.47
N GLY A 250 -26.95 -52.53 -15.48
CA GLY A 250 -26.64 -53.28 -16.71
C GLY A 250 -25.19 -53.33 -17.20
N SER A 251 -24.60 -54.53 -17.02
CA SER A 251 -23.61 -55.22 -17.89
C SER A 251 -22.09 -55.04 -17.69
N SER A 252 -21.55 -55.88 -16.80
CA SER A 252 -20.44 -56.84 -17.00
C SER A 252 -19.21 -56.50 -17.88
N ALA A 253 -18.02 -56.50 -17.25
CA ALA A 253 -16.93 -57.45 -17.56
C ALA A 253 -15.76 -57.41 -16.53
N ALA A 254 -15.64 -58.51 -15.77
CA ALA A 254 -14.45 -59.22 -15.25
C ALA A 254 -13.13 -58.49 -14.84
N SER A 255 -12.88 -58.43 -13.51
CA SER A 255 -11.80 -59.04 -12.67
C SER A 255 -10.31 -59.05 -13.11
N PRO A 256 -9.28 -59.27 -12.23
CA PRO A 256 -9.34 -59.75 -10.83
C PRO A 256 -8.36 -59.09 -9.81
N THR A 257 -8.64 -59.31 -8.52
CA THR A 257 -7.70 -59.26 -7.37
C THR A 257 -6.75 -60.46 -7.42
N PRO A 258 -5.50 -60.39 -6.93
CA PRO A 258 -5.13 -61.02 -5.64
C PRO A 258 -4.01 -60.24 -4.89
N LEU A 259 -3.50 -60.51 -3.68
CA LEU A 259 -3.53 -61.63 -2.71
C LEU A 259 -2.89 -61.15 -1.37
N LEU A 260 -3.27 -61.82 -0.27
CA LEU A 260 -2.61 -61.93 1.07
C LEU A 260 -2.71 -60.70 1.99
N GLY A 261 -3.36 -60.70 3.16
CA GLY A 261 -3.43 -61.71 4.24
C GLY A 261 -2.27 -61.44 5.23
N ARG A 262 -2.40 -61.25 6.55
CA ARG A 262 -3.43 -61.47 7.59
C ARG A 262 -3.02 -60.62 8.85
N PRO A 263 -3.80 -60.62 9.95
CA PRO A 263 -3.89 -59.56 10.96
C PRO A 263 -3.20 -59.88 12.30
N GLU A 264 -3.11 -58.88 13.19
CA GLU A 264 -3.08 -59.02 14.65
C GLU A 264 -3.61 -57.67 15.23
N GLN A 265 -4.88 -57.63 15.66
CA GLN A 265 -5.38 -57.86 17.02
C GLN A 265 -4.97 -56.81 18.06
N ASP A 266 -6.01 -56.10 18.49
CA ASP A 266 -6.35 -55.78 19.87
C ASP A 266 -5.41 -54.85 20.67
N ARG A 267 -5.87 -53.62 20.85
CA ARG A 267 -6.27 -53.18 22.20
C ARG A 267 -7.27 -52.02 22.15
N GLU A 268 -8.47 -52.36 22.58
CA GLU A 268 -9.55 -51.46 22.95
C GLU A 268 -9.15 -50.52 24.10
N GLY A 269 -9.77 -49.35 24.11
CA GLY A 269 -9.79 -48.41 25.23
C GLY A 269 -10.94 -47.41 25.04
N HIS A 270 -12.16 -47.91 25.24
CA HIS A 270 -13.40 -47.15 25.32
C HIS A 270 -13.45 -46.25 26.55
N TYR A 271 -14.05 -45.06 26.41
CA TYR A 271 -15.10 -44.41 27.22
C TYR A 271 -15.44 -43.12 26.43
N GLY A 272 -16.60 -42.87 25.81
CA GLY A 272 -18.00 -43.07 26.24
C GLY A 272 -18.33 -42.02 27.31
N THR A 273 -19.26 -41.07 27.23
CA THR A 273 -20.47 -40.82 26.41
C THR A 273 -21.05 -39.44 26.81
N GLY A 274 -21.82 -38.77 25.96
CA GLY A 274 -22.77 -37.74 26.42
C GLY A 274 -23.32 -36.77 25.35
N SER A 275 -24.57 -36.98 24.94
CA SER A 275 -25.47 -36.06 24.18
C SER A 275 -26.83 -36.05 24.91
N PRO A 276 -27.87 -35.29 24.49
CA PRO A 276 -27.98 -33.88 24.08
C PRO A 276 -29.14 -33.14 24.83
N ALA A 277 -29.26 -31.81 24.71
CA ALA A 277 -30.52 -31.10 24.99
C ALA A 277 -30.61 -29.71 24.30
N ASP A 278 -31.71 -29.50 23.56
CA ASP A 278 -32.18 -28.25 22.92
C ASP A 278 -33.38 -27.66 23.73
N PRO A 279 -34.09 -26.57 23.30
CA PRO A 279 -33.66 -25.20 23.03
C PRO A 279 -34.59 -24.15 23.69
N VAL A 280 -34.15 -22.90 23.93
CA VAL A 280 -35.04 -21.72 24.04
C VAL A 280 -34.32 -20.48 23.52
N GLY A 281 -34.97 -19.73 22.63
CA GLY A 281 -34.43 -18.56 21.95
C GLY A 281 -34.58 -17.23 22.70
N GLY A 282 -33.73 -16.29 22.31
CA GLY A 282 -33.79 -14.86 22.55
C GLY A 282 -33.06 -14.16 21.40
N GLU A 283 -33.64 -13.07 20.89
CA GLU A 283 -33.14 -12.26 19.78
C GLU A 283 -31.78 -11.62 20.13
N GLU A 284 -30.76 -11.84 19.29
CA GLU A 284 -29.51 -11.08 19.30
C GLU A 284 -29.20 -10.62 17.87
N ASP A 285 -29.06 -9.31 17.72
CA ASP A 285 -28.53 -8.63 16.54
C ASP A 285 -27.05 -9.00 16.37
N GLY A 286 -26.70 -9.57 15.20
CA GLY A 286 -25.36 -10.04 14.89
C GLY A 286 -24.40 -8.89 14.56
N GLU A 287 -23.77 -8.36 15.60
CA GLU A 287 -22.41 -7.82 15.56
C GLU A 287 -21.38 -8.97 15.49
N ASP A 288 -20.27 -8.66 14.81
CA ASP A 288 -18.94 -9.28 14.85
C ASP A 288 -18.59 -10.57 14.08
N ALA A 289 -17.54 -10.38 13.26
CA ALA A 289 -16.36 -11.23 13.28
C ALA A 289 -15.14 -10.37 12.87
N GLU A 290 -14.60 -9.63 13.85
CA GLU A 290 -13.16 -9.51 14.10
C GLU A 290 -12.61 -10.94 14.30
N ASP A 291 -11.47 -11.35 13.73
CA ASP A 291 -10.15 -11.11 14.30
C ASP A 291 -9.06 -11.47 13.29
N ALA A 292 -8.01 -10.64 13.24
CA ALA A 292 -6.61 -11.04 13.09
C ALA A 292 -5.70 -9.79 13.05
N VAL A 293 -5.68 -8.97 14.12
CA VAL A 293 -4.52 -8.11 14.45
C VAL A 293 -4.48 -7.88 15.98
N GLU A 294 -4.35 -8.95 16.75
CA GLU A 294 -3.58 -8.91 17.99
C GLU A 294 -2.31 -9.74 17.76
N ASP A 295 -1.24 -9.42 18.48
CA ASP A 295 0.14 -9.95 18.36
C ASP A 295 1.14 -9.12 17.52
N ALA A 296 1.33 -7.87 17.94
CA ALA A 296 2.64 -7.21 17.87
C ALA A 296 2.86 -6.19 19.02
N VAL A 297 2.16 -6.33 20.14
CA VAL A 297 2.50 -5.63 21.39
C VAL A 297 3.07 -6.69 22.31
N GLY A 298 4.40 -6.84 22.33
CA GLY A 298 5.04 -7.59 23.39
C GLY A 298 4.71 -6.90 24.71
N GLU A 299 3.95 -7.59 25.57
CA GLU A 299 3.89 -7.28 26.99
C GLU A 299 5.31 -7.51 27.56
N GLU A 300 6.04 -6.43 27.83
CA GLU A 300 7.16 -6.53 28.77
C GLU A 300 6.59 -6.38 30.18
N GLU A 301 6.71 -7.46 30.94
CA GLU A 301 6.50 -7.49 32.38
C GLU A 301 7.27 -6.35 33.04
N ALA A 302 6.53 -5.54 33.81
CA ALA A 302 7.09 -4.63 34.79
C ALA A 302 7.81 -5.43 35.89
N SER A 303 9.07 -5.80 35.64
CA SER A 303 9.95 -6.37 36.66
C SER A 303 10.62 -5.26 37.47
N LYS A 304 10.62 -5.47 38.79
CA LYS A 304 10.96 -4.53 39.84
C LYS A 304 12.38 -3.97 39.71
N GLY A 305 12.45 -2.65 39.67
CA GLY A 305 13.48 -1.81 40.31
C GLY A 305 14.91 -2.36 40.40
N GLU A 306 15.70 -2.15 39.36
CA GLU A 306 17.12 -1.84 39.52
C GLU A 306 17.40 -0.46 38.92
N ARG A 307 18.07 0.38 39.71
CA ARG A 307 18.42 1.75 39.35
C ARG A 307 19.25 1.74 38.07
N VAL A 308 18.64 2.19 36.97
CA VAL A 308 19.39 2.65 35.80
C VAL A 308 20.17 3.88 36.24
N VAL A 309 21.48 3.70 36.39
CA VAL A 309 22.44 4.78 36.59
C VAL A 309 22.36 5.68 35.36
N PRO A 310 22.10 6.99 35.50
CA PRO A 310 22.15 7.90 34.36
C PRO A 310 23.54 7.81 33.75
N LEU A 311 23.62 7.45 32.47
CA LEU A 311 24.82 7.72 31.68
C LEU A 311 25.05 9.21 31.77
N GLU A 312 26.16 9.58 32.39
CA GLU A 312 26.56 10.96 32.61
C GLU A 312 26.35 11.77 31.33
N ASP A 313 25.55 12.82 31.48
CA ASP A 313 25.61 13.98 30.63
C ASP A 313 27.09 14.30 30.40
N GLN A 314 27.57 14.08 29.17
CA GLN A 314 28.60 14.96 28.66
C GLN A 314 27.95 16.33 28.51
N LYS A 315 27.85 17.03 29.65
CA LYS A 315 27.71 18.48 29.68
C LYS A 315 28.74 19.02 28.69
N PRO A 316 28.35 19.96 27.82
CA PRO A 316 29.32 20.64 26.98
C PRO A 316 30.28 21.32 27.94
N ASN A 317 31.50 20.82 28.01
CA ASN A 317 32.57 21.45 28.78
C ASN A 317 32.56 22.93 28.36
N GLY A 318 32.43 23.83 29.34
CA GLY A 318 32.27 25.27 29.19
C GLY A 318 33.52 25.97 28.62
N GLY A 319 34.01 25.49 27.49
CA GLY A 319 34.86 26.22 26.58
C GLY A 319 34.02 26.56 25.36
N VAL A 320 33.86 27.85 25.09
CA VAL A 320 33.42 28.38 23.79
C VAL A 320 34.02 27.50 22.70
N ALA A 321 33.18 26.69 22.05
CA ALA A 321 33.62 25.82 20.97
C ALA A 321 34.26 26.73 19.92
N LYS A 322 35.59 26.68 19.83
CA LYS A 322 36.33 27.32 18.75
C LYS A 322 35.64 26.91 17.45
N ARG A 323 35.04 27.90 16.74
CA ARG A 323 34.56 27.76 15.36
C ARG A 323 35.55 26.87 14.62
N SER A 324 35.17 25.63 14.31
CA SER A 324 36.06 24.73 13.60
C SER A 324 36.35 25.37 12.24
N LYS A 325 37.63 25.40 11.87
CA LYS A 325 38.06 25.82 10.54
C LYS A 325 37.27 24.98 9.52
N GLY A 326 36.54 25.65 8.63
CA GLY A 326 35.50 25.06 7.80
C GLY A 326 35.96 23.79 7.07
N GLY A 327 35.18 22.72 7.22
CA GLY A 327 35.39 21.46 6.50
C GLY A 327 35.33 21.66 4.98
N LYS A 328 35.86 20.66 4.24
CA LYS A 328 35.89 20.67 2.77
C LYS A 328 34.49 20.99 2.22
N LYS A 329 34.40 21.96 1.31
CA LYS A 329 33.15 22.23 0.58
C LYS A 329 32.89 21.08 -0.39
N LEU A 330 31.66 20.62 -0.43
CA LEU A 330 31.23 19.45 -1.22
C LEU A 330 30.23 19.89 -2.29
N ALA A 331 30.25 19.20 -3.41
CA ALA A 331 29.18 19.20 -4.40
C ALA A 331 28.24 18.01 -4.16
N ILE A 332 26.98 18.28 -3.86
CA ILE A 332 26.01 17.30 -3.38
C ILE A 332 24.84 17.22 -4.36
N ALA A 333 24.49 16.01 -4.77
CA ALA A 333 23.28 15.73 -5.55
C ALA A 333 22.22 15.10 -4.65
N MET A 334 21.14 15.84 -4.35
CA MET A 334 19.95 15.30 -3.70
C MET A 334 19.10 14.58 -4.76
N VAL A 335 18.73 13.33 -4.52
CA VAL A 335 18.01 12.51 -5.50
C VAL A 335 16.75 11.92 -4.89
N SER A 336 15.59 12.23 -5.47
CA SER A 336 14.29 11.79 -5.00
C SER A 336 13.24 11.85 -6.10
N ASP A 337 12.32 10.90 -6.12
CA ASP A 337 11.08 10.99 -6.89
C ASP A 337 10.17 12.10 -6.35
N PHE A 338 10.21 12.32 -5.04
CA PHE A 338 9.38 13.32 -4.38
C PHE A 338 10.13 14.65 -4.31
N PHE A 339 9.79 15.58 -5.20
CA PHE A 339 10.26 16.96 -5.16
C PHE A 339 9.25 17.91 -5.82
N LEU A 340 9.51 19.23 -5.73
CA LEU A 340 8.64 20.28 -6.28
C LEU A 340 8.39 20.07 -7.79
N PRO A 341 7.14 20.29 -8.27
CA PRO A 341 6.10 21.15 -7.71
C PRO A 341 5.11 20.46 -6.77
N VAL A 342 5.21 19.15 -6.56
CA VAL A 342 4.40 18.48 -5.54
C VAL A 342 4.90 18.93 -4.17
N VAL A 343 3.97 19.29 -3.29
CA VAL A 343 4.31 19.75 -1.94
C VAL A 343 3.91 18.68 -0.92
N GLY A 344 4.88 18.32 -0.08
CA GLY A 344 4.74 17.41 1.03
C GLY A 344 5.91 17.55 2.00
N GLY A 345 5.94 16.70 3.02
CA GLY A 345 6.96 16.75 4.07
C GLY A 345 8.37 16.45 3.55
N VAL A 346 8.50 15.45 2.66
CA VAL A 346 9.81 15.04 2.10
C VAL A 346 10.33 16.11 1.14
N GLU A 347 9.46 16.66 0.30
CA GLU A 347 9.80 17.70 -0.68
C GLU A 347 10.28 18.97 0.02
N THR A 348 9.54 19.39 1.06
CA THR A 348 9.91 20.54 1.89
C THR A 348 11.22 20.29 2.64
N HIS A 349 11.41 19.08 3.18
CA HIS A 349 12.67 18.71 3.83
C HIS A 349 13.86 18.82 2.87
N ILE A 350 13.78 18.23 1.68
CA ILE A 350 14.87 18.28 0.70
C ILE A 350 15.16 19.74 0.32
N TYR A 351 14.12 20.54 0.10
CA TYR A 351 14.28 21.96 -0.25
C TYR A 351 14.98 22.76 0.86
N MET A 352 14.49 22.67 2.10
CA MET A 352 15.02 23.42 3.24
C MET A 352 16.45 22.99 3.59
N LEU A 353 16.72 21.69 3.63
CA LEU A 353 18.06 21.17 3.84
C LEU A 353 19.03 21.64 2.74
N SER A 354 18.60 21.61 1.48
CA SER A 354 19.41 22.10 0.36
C SER A 354 19.74 23.59 0.49
N ALA A 355 18.75 24.41 0.88
CA ALA A 355 18.94 25.84 1.06
C ALA A 355 19.95 26.14 2.19
N GLU A 356 19.86 25.43 3.32
CA GLU A 356 20.82 25.61 4.42
C GLU A 356 22.22 25.11 4.06
N LEU A 357 22.35 23.97 3.37
CA LEU A 357 23.65 23.50 2.89
C LEU A 357 24.30 24.48 1.91
N ILE A 358 23.53 25.13 1.03
CA ILE A 358 24.01 26.21 0.16
C ILE A 358 24.49 27.42 0.99
N LYS A 359 23.73 27.85 2.02
CA LYS A 359 24.16 28.93 2.92
C LYS A 359 25.48 28.59 3.64
N ARG A 360 25.71 27.31 3.94
CA ARG A 360 26.97 26.82 4.50
C ARG A 360 28.11 26.74 3.48
N GLY A 361 27.85 27.04 2.21
CA GLY A 361 28.86 27.12 1.14
C GLY A 361 29.06 25.82 0.35
N HIS A 362 28.17 24.83 0.50
CA HIS A 362 28.16 23.66 -0.37
C HIS A 362 27.49 23.96 -1.70
N LYS A 363 27.90 23.27 -2.75
CA LYS A 363 27.15 23.25 -4.01
C LYS A 363 26.09 22.16 -3.90
N VAL A 364 24.83 22.50 -4.08
CA VAL A 364 23.73 21.53 -4.00
C VAL A 364 22.89 21.58 -5.27
N ILE A 365 22.59 20.40 -5.81
CA ILE A 365 21.63 20.21 -6.90
C ILE A 365 20.57 19.19 -6.47
N VAL A 366 19.41 19.22 -7.12
CA VAL A 366 18.37 18.20 -6.97
C VAL A 366 18.15 17.49 -8.30
N ILE A 367 18.00 16.17 -8.27
CA ILE A 367 17.63 15.34 -9.43
C ILE A 367 16.31 14.65 -9.11
N THR A 368 15.33 14.82 -9.99
CA THR A 368 13.99 14.25 -9.84
C THR A 368 13.40 13.82 -11.19
N HIS A 369 12.22 13.21 -11.20
CA HIS A 369 11.54 12.73 -12.40
C HIS A 369 10.81 13.88 -13.13
N SER A 370 10.20 13.61 -14.29
CA SER A 370 9.44 14.64 -15.02
C SER A 370 8.07 14.88 -14.40
N HIS A 371 7.58 16.12 -14.46
CA HIS A 371 6.17 16.41 -14.25
C HIS A 371 5.54 16.85 -15.57
N PRO A 372 4.20 16.76 -15.75
CA PRO A 372 3.52 17.13 -16.99
C PRO A 372 3.94 18.50 -17.55
N ASN A 373 4.25 19.45 -16.67
CA ASN A 373 4.64 20.82 -17.03
C ASN A 373 6.09 21.17 -16.65
N ARG A 374 6.94 20.21 -16.26
CA ARG A 374 8.35 20.46 -15.88
C ARG A 374 9.28 19.33 -16.34
N ILE A 375 10.15 19.66 -17.29
CA ILE A 375 11.25 18.82 -17.80
C ILE A 375 12.48 19.74 -17.97
N GLY A 376 13.68 19.23 -17.72
CA GLY A 376 14.91 19.99 -17.88
C GLY A 376 15.41 20.63 -16.58
N ILE A 377 16.14 21.75 -16.70
CA ILE A 377 16.81 22.39 -15.56
C ILE A 377 16.00 23.60 -15.11
N HIS A 378 15.66 23.65 -13.83
CA HIS A 378 14.97 24.76 -13.20
C HIS A 378 15.80 25.31 -12.04
N LEU A 379 15.88 26.63 -11.92
CA LEU A 379 16.56 27.29 -10.81
C LEU A 379 15.52 27.74 -9.77
N LEU A 380 15.67 27.28 -8.54
CA LEU A 380 14.87 27.73 -7.40
C LEU A 380 15.72 28.60 -6.47
N PRO A 381 15.16 29.65 -5.84
CA PRO A 381 15.86 30.39 -4.79
C PRO A 381 16.31 29.44 -3.65
N PRO A 382 17.50 29.65 -3.02
CA PRO A 382 18.41 30.78 -3.22
C PRO A 382 19.40 30.63 -4.39
N ALA A 383 19.60 29.44 -4.95
CA ALA A 383 20.36 29.14 -6.19
C ALA A 383 20.35 27.62 -6.48
N LEU A 384 19.27 26.94 -6.10
CA LEU A 384 19.16 25.49 -6.17
C LEU A 384 18.80 25.06 -7.60
N LYS A 385 19.75 24.42 -8.29
CA LYS A 385 19.49 23.81 -9.60
C LYS A 385 18.74 22.49 -9.43
N VAL A 386 17.62 22.35 -10.13
CA VAL A 386 16.75 21.17 -10.10
C VAL A 386 16.71 20.57 -11.50
N PHE A 387 17.11 19.31 -11.62
CA PHE A 387 17.10 18.54 -12.86
C PHE A 387 15.87 17.62 -12.88
N HIS A 388 14.87 17.99 -13.66
CA HIS A 388 13.71 17.15 -13.98
C HIS A 388 14.08 16.24 -15.16
N THR A 389 14.45 15.01 -14.87
CA THR A 389 14.80 13.99 -15.88
C THR A 389 13.56 13.64 -16.73
N PRO A 390 13.70 13.25 -18.01
CA PRO A 390 12.57 12.94 -18.89
C PRO A 390 11.95 11.56 -18.59
N ILE A 391 12.02 11.10 -17.34
CA ILE A 391 11.50 9.81 -16.88
C ILE A 391 10.12 10.08 -16.26
N PRO A 392 9.03 9.56 -16.82
CA PRO A 392 7.70 9.78 -16.26
C PRO A 392 7.47 8.92 -15.01
N PRO A 393 6.80 9.44 -13.97
CA PRO A 393 6.40 8.66 -12.81
C PRO A 393 5.22 7.73 -13.14
N VAL A 394 4.99 6.72 -12.30
CA VAL A 394 3.74 5.97 -12.30
C VAL A 394 2.64 6.85 -11.73
N THR A 395 1.56 7.04 -12.48
CA THR A 395 0.48 7.99 -12.17
C THR A 395 -0.10 7.81 -10.76
N ALA A 396 -0.15 6.57 -10.25
CA ALA A 396 -0.72 6.25 -8.95
C ALA A 396 0.17 6.60 -7.74
N SER A 397 1.49 6.52 -7.86
CA SER A 397 2.41 6.66 -6.73
C SER A 397 3.25 7.94 -6.76
N GLN A 398 3.29 8.66 -7.88
CA GLN A 398 4.26 9.75 -8.12
C GLN A 398 5.72 9.29 -7.94
N ALA A 399 5.98 7.98 -8.08
CA ALA A 399 7.31 7.41 -8.08
C ALA A 399 7.57 6.73 -9.43
N THR A 400 8.82 6.80 -9.90
CA THR A 400 9.26 6.10 -11.10
C THR A 400 9.28 4.58 -10.88
N GLN A 401 9.13 3.81 -11.97
CA GLN A 401 9.29 2.36 -11.91
C GLN A 401 10.79 2.01 -11.77
N PRO A 402 11.16 1.07 -10.89
CA PRO A 402 12.52 0.55 -10.86
C PRO A 402 12.88 -0.05 -12.23
N ASN A 403 13.93 0.45 -12.85
CA ASN A 403 14.41 0.04 -14.17
C ASN A 403 15.93 -0.17 -14.19
N TYR A 404 16.70 0.48 -13.30
CA TYR A 404 18.16 0.38 -13.15
C TYR A 404 19.01 0.74 -14.39
N LEU A 405 18.41 1.05 -15.55
CA LEU A 405 19.14 1.37 -16.78
C LEU A 405 18.77 2.74 -17.35
N HIS A 406 17.49 3.14 -17.24
CA HIS A 406 17.01 4.40 -17.79
C HIS A 406 17.57 5.65 -17.09
N LEU A 407 17.79 5.60 -15.77
CA LEU A 407 18.32 6.73 -15.02
C LEU A 407 19.81 6.98 -15.31
N LEU A 408 20.59 5.93 -15.51
CA LEU A 408 22.05 5.99 -15.54
C LEU A 408 22.63 6.99 -16.58
N PRO A 409 22.15 7.08 -17.84
CA PRO A 409 22.66 8.05 -18.81
C PRO A 409 22.51 9.51 -18.37
N PHE A 410 21.36 9.86 -17.81
CA PHE A 410 21.06 11.21 -17.33
C PHE A 410 21.82 11.50 -16.06
N PHE A 411 21.73 10.59 -15.09
CA PHE A 411 22.39 10.70 -13.79
C PHE A 411 23.90 10.86 -13.94
N ARG A 412 24.54 10.04 -14.79
CA ARG A 412 25.98 10.14 -15.10
C ARG A 412 26.33 11.50 -15.68
N SER A 413 25.57 11.95 -16.69
CA SER A 413 25.85 13.21 -17.37
C SER A 413 25.77 14.39 -16.40
N ILE A 414 24.73 14.42 -15.56
CA ILE A 414 24.51 15.47 -14.55
C ILE A 414 25.63 15.45 -13.50
N CYS A 415 25.95 14.27 -12.94
CA CYS A 415 26.95 14.17 -11.87
C CYS A 415 28.34 14.61 -12.34
N ILE A 416 28.74 14.21 -13.55
CA ILE A 416 30.02 14.62 -14.13
C ILE A 416 30.00 16.11 -14.47
N SER A 417 28.94 16.61 -15.12
CA SER A 417 28.89 18.02 -15.54
C SER A 417 28.87 18.97 -14.35
N GLU A 418 28.23 18.59 -13.25
CA GLU A 418 28.14 19.41 -12.04
C GLU A 418 29.27 19.13 -11.04
N GLY A 419 30.18 18.20 -11.35
CA GLY A 419 31.34 17.88 -10.50
C GLY A 419 30.93 17.40 -9.11
N ILE A 420 29.96 16.48 -9.03
CA ILE A 420 29.40 15.97 -7.76
C ILE A 420 30.44 15.14 -7.01
N ASP A 421 30.50 15.29 -5.69
CA ASP A 421 31.31 14.50 -4.76
C ASP A 421 30.46 13.42 -4.05
N LEU A 422 29.23 13.79 -3.67
CA LEU A 422 28.34 12.96 -2.85
C LEU A 422 26.91 12.96 -3.39
N VAL A 423 26.30 11.78 -3.41
CA VAL A 423 24.91 11.56 -3.81
C VAL A 423 24.09 11.25 -2.56
N HIS A 424 23.03 12.01 -2.34
CA HIS A 424 22.13 11.86 -1.21
C HIS A 424 20.75 11.42 -1.70
N GLY A 425 20.41 10.14 -1.53
CA GLY A 425 19.10 9.59 -1.88
C GLY A 425 18.07 9.81 -0.76
N HIS A 426 16.81 10.08 -1.10
CA HIS A 426 15.74 10.29 -0.12
C HIS A 426 14.52 9.39 -0.36
N GLY A 427 14.03 8.76 0.71
CA GLY A 427 12.73 8.09 0.77
C GLY A 427 12.73 6.62 0.29
N ALA A 428 12.16 5.71 1.11
CA ALA A 428 12.11 4.27 0.83
C ALA A 428 11.30 3.87 -0.41
N MET A 429 10.37 4.72 -0.83
CA MET A 429 9.56 4.49 -2.04
C MET A 429 10.09 5.23 -3.26
N SER A 430 11.25 5.88 -3.17
CA SER A 430 11.89 6.54 -4.31
C SER A 430 12.81 5.57 -5.05
N SER A 431 12.30 4.99 -6.13
CA SER A 431 13.11 4.18 -7.06
C SER A 431 14.31 4.98 -7.58
N LEU A 432 14.10 6.25 -7.92
CA LEU A 432 15.14 7.15 -8.42
C LEU A 432 16.26 7.37 -7.39
N GLY A 433 15.90 7.59 -6.12
CA GLY A 433 16.83 7.75 -5.02
C GLY A 433 17.66 6.48 -4.78
N ILE A 434 17.02 5.31 -4.77
CA ILE A 434 17.70 4.03 -4.56
C ILE A 434 18.62 3.68 -5.74
N GLU A 435 18.16 3.88 -6.98
CA GLU A 435 18.98 3.64 -8.18
C GLU A 435 20.20 4.56 -8.23
N ALA A 436 20.06 5.83 -7.83
CA ALA A 436 21.18 6.76 -7.75
C ALA A 436 22.25 6.30 -6.74
N ILE A 437 21.84 5.75 -5.59
CA ILE A 437 22.77 5.15 -4.61
C ILE A 437 23.51 3.94 -5.20
N LEU A 438 22.80 3.11 -5.96
CA LEU A 438 23.41 1.94 -6.62
C LEU A 438 24.40 2.34 -7.72
N HIS A 439 24.11 3.41 -8.46
CA HIS A 439 24.92 3.90 -9.58
C HIS A 439 26.09 4.78 -9.17
N ALA A 440 25.97 5.56 -8.09
CA ALA A 440 26.99 6.51 -7.63
C ALA A 440 28.41 5.93 -7.53
N PRO A 441 28.61 4.71 -6.97
CA PRO A 441 29.96 4.14 -6.89
C PRO A 441 30.58 3.75 -8.24
N LEU A 442 29.81 3.63 -9.33
CA LEU A 442 30.36 3.45 -10.68
C LEU A 442 31.15 4.68 -11.16
N MET A 443 30.90 5.84 -10.54
CA MET A 443 31.57 7.11 -10.82
C MET A 443 32.57 7.51 -9.72
N GLY A 444 32.80 6.65 -8.72
CA GLY A 444 33.64 6.96 -7.55
C GLY A 444 32.98 7.93 -6.56
N LEU A 445 31.66 8.13 -6.64
CA LEU A 445 30.94 9.05 -5.76
C LEU A 445 30.57 8.39 -4.44
N LYS A 446 30.60 9.17 -3.35
CA LYS A 446 30.12 8.72 -2.03
C LYS A 446 28.62 8.84 -1.93
N THR A 447 28.03 8.05 -1.04
CA THR A 447 26.57 7.88 -0.93
C THR A 447 26.06 8.11 0.48
N CYS A 448 25.00 8.90 0.59
CA CYS A 448 24.20 9.06 1.80
C CYS A 448 22.75 8.75 1.48
N TYR A 449 21.99 8.21 2.42
CA TYR A 449 20.58 7.94 2.22
C TYR A 449 19.75 8.37 3.42
N THR A 450 18.67 9.14 3.22
CA THR A 450 17.73 9.47 4.30
C THR A 450 16.41 8.73 4.12
N ASP A 451 16.01 7.92 5.11
CA ASP A 451 14.66 7.36 5.16
C ASP A 451 13.70 8.30 5.92
N HIS A 452 12.54 8.54 5.31
CA HIS A 452 11.45 9.38 5.84
C HIS A 452 10.24 8.55 6.25
N SER A 453 10.30 7.23 6.11
CA SER A 453 9.17 6.33 6.28
C SER A 453 9.41 5.29 7.36
N LEU A 454 8.32 4.90 8.02
CA LEU A 454 8.28 3.71 8.87
C LEU A 454 7.45 2.64 8.15
N PHE A 455 8.01 1.46 7.91
CA PHE A 455 7.29 0.34 7.28
C PHE A 455 7.36 -0.91 8.16
N GLY A 456 6.28 -1.71 8.07
CA GLY A 456 6.18 -3.00 8.74
C GLY A 456 6.86 -4.13 7.97
N PHE A 457 6.76 -5.34 8.53
CA PHE A 457 7.35 -6.57 7.97
C PHE A 457 6.31 -7.58 7.44
N GLN A 458 5.03 -7.38 7.76
CA GLN A 458 4.02 -8.43 7.63
C GLN A 458 3.19 -8.32 6.34
N ASP A 459 3.04 -7.12 5.78
CA ASP A 459 2.27 -6.91 4.56
C ASP A 459 3.13 -7.16 3.31
N TRP A 460 2.53 -7.75 2.27
CA TRP A 460 3.22 -8.03 1.01
C TRP A 460 3.96 -6.82 0.41
N PRO A 461 3.38 -5.59 0.38
CA PRO A 461 4.11 -4.39 -0.04
C PRO A 461 5.32 -4.06 0.85
N GLY A 462 5.20 -4.22 2.17
CA GLY A 462 6.29 -4.10 3.13
C GLY A 462 7.42 -5.10 2.85
N ILE A 463 7.11 -6.37 2.64
CA ILE A 463 8.10 -7.41 2.31
C ILE A 463 8.87 -7.07 1.04
N VAL A 464 8.17 -6.72 -0.05
CA VAL A 464 8.81 -6.39 -1.33
C VAL A 464 9.66 -5.12 -1.24
N SER A 465 9.14 -4.07 -0.62
CA SER A 465 9.88 -2.80 -0.46
C SER A 465 11.11 -2.95 0.42
N ASN A 466 11.03 -3.74 1.50
CA ASN A 466 12.17 -4.04 2.36
C ASN A 466 13.25 -4.81 1.59
N GLN A 467 12.89 -5.80 0.78
CA GLN A 467 13.88 -6.51 -0.06
C GLN A 467 14.60 -5.57 -1.03
N LEU A 468 13.86 -4.71 -1.73
CA LEU A 468 14.45 -3.69 -2.61
C LEU A 468 15.41 -2.75 -1.86
N LEU A 469 15.06 -2.39 -0.61
CA LEU A 469 15.88 -1.55 0.24
C LEU A 469 17.18 -2.23 0.67
N VAL A 470 17.12 -3.51 1.09
CA VAL A 470 18.31 -4.32 1.45
C VAL A 470 19.28 -4.38 0.27
N GLY A 471 18.76 -4.67 -0.93
CA GLY A 471 19.56 -4.71 -2.15
C GLY A 471 20.15 -3.34 -2.48
N GLY A 472 19.31 -2.31 -2.57
CA GLY A 472 19.70 -0.97 -3.00
C GLY A 472 20.73 -0.28 -2.10
N LEU A 473 20.64 -0.50 -0.79
CA LEU A 473 21.50 0.18 0.20
C LEU A 473 22.70 -0.64 0.66
N ARG A 474 22.91 -1.84 0.12
CA ARG A 474 23.98 -2.74 0.62
C ARG A 474 25.38 -2.13 0.57
N ASN A 475 25.60 -1.25 -0.40
CA ASN A 475 26.85 -0.55 -0.66
C ASN A 475 26.80 0.94 -0.30
N VAL A 476 25.80 1.38 0.49
CA VAL A 476 25.70 2.77 0.95
C VAL A 476 26.82 3.13 1.94
N ASP A 477 27.30 4.38 1.92
CA ASP A 477 28.36 4.82 2.84
C ASP A 477 27.82 5.26 4.21
N GLN A 478 26.70 6.00 4.23
CA GLN A 478 26.01 6.44 5.44
C GLN A 478 24.48 6.49 5.23
N VAL A 479 23.74 6.33 6.32
CA VAL A 479 22.28 6.44 6.36
C VAL A 479 21.86 7.43 7.44
N ILE A 480 20.81 8.19 7.18
CA ILE A 480 20.16 9.10 8.10
C ILE A 480 18.72 8.62 8.32
N CYS A 481 18.31 8.56 9.58
CA CYS A 481 16.92 8.34 9.99
C CYS A 481 16.43 9.56 10.78
N VAL A 482 15.14 9.85 10.70
CA VAL A 482 14.54 11.02 11.33
C VAL A 482 14.21 10.84 12.82
N SER A 483 14.28 9.60 13.32
CA SER A 483 14.03 9.23 14.73
C SER A 483 14.86 8.00 15.11
N ASN A 484 15.03 7.75 16.42
CA ASN A 484 15.69 6.55 16.93
C ASN A 484 14.86 5.30 16.62
N THR A 485 13.54 5.35 16.76
CA THR A 485 12.67 4.26 16.29
C THR A 485 12.83 4.00 14.80
N GLY A 486 12.99 5.06 13.99
CA GLY A 486 13.30 4.94 12.57
C GLY A 486 14.66 4.25 12.32
N ARG A 487 15.67 4.56 13.14
CA ARG A 487 16.99 3.90 13.07
C ARG A 487 16.90 2.41 13.38
N GLU A 488 16.20 2.03 14.45
CA GLU A 488 16.00 0.61 14.80
C GLU A 488 15.25 -0.14 13.69
N ASN A 489 14.16 0.45 13.18
CA ASN A 489 13.41 -0.09 12.05
C ASN A 489 14.30 -0.24 10.80
N MET A 490 15.19 0.73 10.53
CA MET A 490 16.09 0.71 9.38
C MET A 490 17.18 -0.35 9.48
N VAL A 491 17.77 -0.55 10.67
CA VAL A 491 18.74 -1.63 10.92
C VAL A 491 18.14 -2.98 10.50
N LEU A 492 16.90 -3.24 10.92
CA LEU A 492 16.19 -4.49 10.64
C LEU A 492 15.75 -4.60 9.17
N ARG A 493 15.14 -3.54 8.63
CA ARG A 493 14.59 -3.54 7.25
C ARG A 493 15.66 -3.63 6.18
N ALA A 494 16.77 -2.91 6.36
CA ALA A 494 17.84 -2.84 5.36
C ALA A 494 19.03 -3.77 5.69
N GLN A 495 19.02 -4.44 6.85
CA GLN A 495 20.10 -5.33 7.32
C GLN A 495 21.47 -4.64 7.28
N LEU A 496 21.50 -3.40 7.75
CA LEU A 496 22.68 -2.55 7.77
C LEU A 496 23.30 -2.52 9.17
N ASP A 497 24.61 -2.36 9.22
CA ASP A 497 25.33 -2.15 10.46
C ASP A 497 24.84 -0.84 11.14
N PRO A 498 24.42 -0.88 12.43
CA PRO A 498 23.97 0.30 13.17
C PRO A 498 24.95 1.47 13.20
N ALA A 499 26.26 1.22 13.03
CA ALA A 499 27.30 2.25 12.95
C ALA A 499 27.22 3.09 11.66
N LEU A 500 26.48 2.62 10.65
CA LEU A 500 26.23 3.35 9.40
C LEU A 500 25.11 4.36 9.51
N ILE A 501 24.27 4.23 10.54
CA ILE A 501 22.98 4.91 10.63
C ILE A 501 23.06 5.98 11.71
N SER A 502 22.84 7.23 11.30
CA SER A 502 22.76 8.39 12.19
C SER A 502 21.32 8.86 12.32
N VAL A 503 20.96 9.43 13.47
CA VAL A 503 19.65 10.06 13.67
C VAL A 503 19.81 11.57 13.51
N VAL A 504 19.09 12.15 12.56
CA VAL A 504 18.99 13.60 12.39
C VAL A 504 17.50 13.94 12.30
N PRO A 505 16.92 14.59 13.32
CA PRO A 505 15.49 14.91 13.33
C PRO A 505 15.14 15.90 12.23
N ASN A 506 13.87 15.92 11.81
CA ASN A 506 13.39 16.99 10.93
C ASN A 506 13.29 18.31 11.71
N ALA A 507 13.24 19.41 10.97
CA ALA A 507 13.02 20.74 11.52
C ALA A 507 11.81 21.42 10.88
N ILE A 508 11.40 22.53 11.47
CA ILE A 508 10.38 23.43 10.95
C ILE A 508 11.00 24.81 10.72
N VAL A 509 10.27 25.72 10.07
CA VAL A 509 10.61 27.15 10.06
C VAL A 509 9.73 27.83 11.11
N PRO A 510 10.23 28.10 12.32
CA PRO A 510 9.39 28.59 13.42
C PRO A 510 8.68 29.89 13.05
N GLU A 511 9.29 30.74 12.23
CA GLU A 511 8.70 32.02 11.81
C GLU A 511 7.39 31.85 11.02
N GLN A 512 7.18 30.70 10.37
CA GLN A 512 5.94 30.35 9.65
C GLN A 512 4.84 29.82 10.57
N PHE A 513 5.15 29.45 11.80
CA PHE A 513 4.23 28.79 12.73
C PHE A 513 4.29 29.49 14.09
N LYS A 514 3.91 30.77 14.13
CA LYS A 514 3.83 31.55 15.38
C LYS A 514 2.45 31.44 16.02
N PRO A 515 2.36 31.38 17.35
CA PRO A 515 1.08 31.40 18.04
C PRO A 515 0.36 32.74 17.84
N ASP A 516 -0.96 32.69 17.69
CA ASP A 516 -1.84 33.85 17.71
C ASP A 516 -3.12 33.50 18.48
N PRO A 517 -3.11 33.61 19.83
CA PRO A 517 -4.26 33.25 20.65
C PRO A 517 -5.53 34.06 20.35
N SER A 518 -5.41 35.20 19.66
CA SER A 518 -6.57 36.05 19.30
C SER A 518 -7.45 35.44 18.21
N LYS A 519 -6.92 34.46 17.46
CA LYS A 519 -7.63 33.76 16.37
C LYS A 519 -8.50 32.62 16.85
N ALA A 520 -8.28 32.15 18.07
CA ALA A 520 -9.05 31.08 18.66
C ALA A 520 -10.40 31.64 19.16
N ASP A 521 -11.47 30.86 19.00
CA ASP A 521 -12.79 31.22 19.51
C ASP A 521 -12.76 31.23 21.06
N PRO A 522 -13.10 32.34 21.74
CA PRO A 522 -13.10 32.40 23.20
C PRO A 522 -14.19 31.55 23.85
N ASP A 523 -15.27 31.23 23.14
CA ASP A 523 -16.41 30.50 23.68
C ASP A 523 -16.29 28.97 23.49
N ARG A 524 -15.33 28.52 22.67
CA ARG A 524 -15.17 27.11 22.27
C ARG A 524 -13.74 26.61 22.43
N ILE A 525 -13.60 25.31 22.67
CA ILE A 525 -12.32 24.61 22.66
C ILE A 525 -12.20 23.90 21.33
N THR A 526 -11.39 24.45 20.42
CA THR A 526 -11.18 23.94 19.07
C THR A 526 -10.04 22.93 19.04
N ILE A 527 -10.38 21.70 18.67
CA ILE A 527 -9.50 20.57 18.44
C ILE A 527 -9.24 20.47 16.93
N VAL A 528 -7.98 20.62 16.53
CA VAL A 528 -7.57 20.68 15.13
C VAL A 528 -6.92 19.37 14.71
N THR A 529 -7.31 18.85 13.55
CA THR A 529 -6.62 17.74 12.89
C THR A 529 -6.33 18.13 11.45
N ILE A 530 -5.05 18.13 11.05
CA ILE A 530 -4.65 18.35 9.66
C ILE A 530 -3.83 17.16 9.17
N ALA A 531 -4.39 16.36 8.26
CA ALA A 531 -3.72 15.18 7.71
C ALA A 531 -4.33 14.75 6.37
N ARG A 532 -3.64 13.83 5.67
CA ARG A 532 -4.30 13.03 4.61
C ARG A 532 -5.34 12.11 5.27
N LEU A 533 -6.56 12.09 4.74
CA LEU A 533 -7.67 11.33 5.33
C LEU A 533 -7.64 9.86 4.90
N VAL A 534 -6.62 9.13 5.37
CA VAL A 534 -6.34 7.73 5.04
C VAL A 534 -6.21 6.90 6.32
N HIS A 535 -6.45 5.59 6.23
CA HIS A 535 -6.39 4.66 7.38
C HIS A 535 -5.09 4.75 8.19
N ARG A 536 -3.92 4.85 7.53
CA ARG A 536 -2.61 4.99 8.21
C ARG A 536 -2.53 6.21 9.14
N LYS A 537 -3.32 7.26 8.88
CA LYS A 537 -3.41 8.45 9.73
C LYS A 537 -4.42 8.30 10.87
N GLY A 538 -4.96 7.10 11.07
CA GLY A 538 -5.91 6.71 12.11
C GLY A 538 -7.14 7.62 12.17
N ILE A 539 -7.68 7.96 11.01
CA ILE A 539 -8.92 8.74 10.91
C ILE A 539 -10.10 7.95 11.49
N ASP A 540 -10.01 6.62 11.52
CA ASP A 540 -10.98 5.75 12.18
C ASP A 540 -11.11 6.08 13.67
N LEU A 541 -9.99 6.27 14.38
CA LEU A 541 -9.97 6.69 15.78
C LEU A 541 -10.54 8.11 15.97
N LEU A 542 -10.33 9.00 15.00
CA LEU A 542 -10.95 10.34 15.01
C LEU A 542 -12.46 10.25 14.83
N ILE A 543 -12.92 9.38 13.93
CA ILE A 543 -14.34 9.15 13.65
C ILE A 543 -15.05 8.61 14.89
N SER A 544 -14.44 7.66 15.60
CA SER A 544 -15.07 7.03 16.76
C SER A 544 -14.99 7.87 18.03
N SER A 545 -13.85 8.51 18.31
CA SER A 545 -13.69 9.36 19.51
C SER A 545 -14.41 10.72 19.45
N CYS A 546 -14.62 11.29 18.25
CA CYS A 546 -15.19 12.64 18.09
C CYS A 546 -16.61 12.80 18.69
N PRO A 547 -17.58 11.90 18.42
CA PRO A 547 -18.90 11.95 19.05
C PRO A 547 -18.85 11.94 20.58
N SER A 548 -18.06 11.04 21.16
CA SER A 548 -17.91 10.87 22.61
C SER A 548 -17.36 12.15 23.26
N ILE A 549 -16.34 12.77 22.67
CA ILE A 549 -15.79 14.04 23.15
C ILE A 549 -16.79 15.19 23.02
N CYS A 550 -17.56 15.26 21.91
CA CYS A 550 -18.58 16.28 21.74
C CYS A 550 -19.72 16.16 22.78
N ALA A 551 -20.07 14.93 23.16
CA ALA A 551 -21.07 14.64 24.19
C ALA A 551 -20.56 15.00 25.60
N LEU A 552 -19.31 14.64 25.92
CA LEU A 552 -18.69 14.94 27.23
C LEU A 552 -18.41 16.43 27.43
N PHE A 553 -18.06 17.15 26.36
CA PHE A 553 -17.65 18.55 26.43
C PHE A 553 -18.50 19.43 25.50
N PRO A 554 -19.54 20.11 26.02
CA PRO A 554 -20.43 20.95 25.21
C PRO A 554 -19.78 22.16 24.53
N LYS A 555 -18.53 22.51 24.88
CA LYS A 555 -17.76 23.58 24.22
C LYS A 555 -16.74 23.06 23.20
N ALA A 556 -16.54 21.76 23.08
CA ALA A 556 -15.56 21.18 22.15
C ALA A 556 -15.99 21.34 20.68
N HIS A 557 -15.08 21.76 19.82
CA HIS A 557 -15.32 21.91 18.38
C HIS A 557 -14.19 21.26 17.61
N PHE A 558 -14.49 20.42 16.63
CA PHE A 558 -13.48 19.79 15.79
C PHE A 558 -13.31 20.58 14.48
N LEU A 559 -12.07 20.89 14.14
CA LEU A 559 -11.68 21.54 12.89
C LEU A 559 -10.76 20.59 12.12
N ILE A 560 -11.32 19.91 11.11
CA ILE A 560 -10.64 18.83 10.40
C ILE A 560 -10.28 19.28 8.98
N GLY A 561 -8.98 19.38 8.70
CA GLY A 561 -8.41 19.70 7.40
C GLY A 561 -7.75 18.49 6.76
N GLY A 562 -8.06 18.24 5.49
CA GLY A 562 -7.54 17.08 4.78
C GLY A 562 -8.44 16.61 3.65
N ASP A 563 -7.88 15.77 2.80
CA ASP A 563 -8.64 15.05 1.78
C ASP A 563 -8.16 13.58 1.75
N GLY A 564 -9.04 12.69 1.32
CA GLY A 564 -8.79 11.25 1.28
C GLY A 564 -10.06 10.40 1.38
N PRO A 565 -9.92 9.07 1.21
CA PRO A 565 -11.04 8.14 1.18
C PRO A 565 -11.92 8.16 2.43
N LYS A 566 -11.35 8.49 3.61
CA LYS A 566 -12.08 8.55 4.89
C LYS A 566 -12.99 9.79 5.04
N MET A 567 -12.95 10.73 4.09
CA MET A 567 -13.85 11.89 4.10
C MET A 567 -15.34 11.49 4.12
N VAL A 568 -15.70 10.42 3.40
CA VAL A 568 -17.10 9.95 3.35
C VAL A 568 -17.56 9.45 4.72
N GLU A 569 -16.72 8.71 5.42
CA GLU A 569 -17.02 8.16 6.74
C GLU A 569 -17.10 9.28 7.80
N LEU A 570 -16.24 10.31 7.69
CA LEU A 570 -16.34 11.52 8.51
C LEU A 570 -17.68 12.25 8.30
N LEU A 571 -18.10 12.43 7.04
CA LEU A 571 -19.39 13.06 6.73
C LEU A 571 -20.56 12.24 7.30
N GLN A 572 -20.51 10.91 7.14
CA GLN A 572 -21.52 10.00 7.69
C GLN A 572 -21.58 10.05 9.21
N MET A 573 -20.44 10.10 9.90
CA MET A 573 -20.38 10.26 11.35
C MET A 573 -21.00 11.59 11.80
N VAL A 574 -20.66 12.70 11.12
CA VAL A 574 -21.23 14.01 11.43
C VAL A 574 -22.75 14.03 11.26
N GLU A 575 -23.28 13.39 10.21
CA GLU A 575 -24.72 13.28 9.98
C GLU A 575 -25.41 12.37 11.00
N LYS A 576 -24.86 11.17 11.22
CA LYS A 576 -25.39 10.16 12.16
C LYS A 576 -25.53 10.72 13.59
N HIS A 577 -24.53 11.48 14.05
CA HIS A 577 -24.51 12.03 15.41
C HIS A 577 -24.98 13.49 15.49
N GLN A 578 -25.49 14.07 14.39
CA GLN A 578 -25.99 15.45 14.32
C GLN A 578 -24.97 16.51 14.80
N LEU A 579 -23.70 16.34 14.40
CA LEU A 579 -22.58 17.18 14.86
C LEU A 579 -22.25 18.35 13.92
N GLN A 580 -23.16 18.77 13.04
CA GLN A 580 -22.91 19.80 12.02
C GLN A 580 -22.48 21.16 12.62
N SER A 581 -22.93 21.48 13.84
CA SER A 581 -22.54 22.71 14.56
C SER A 581 -21.22 22.57 15.35
N ARG A 582 -20.71 21.35 15.48
CA ARG A 582 -19.59 20.94 16.34
C ARG A 582 -18.38 20.42 15.56
N VAL A 583 -18.54 20.02 14.31
CA VAL A 583 -17.47 19.52 13.46
C VAL A 583 -17.45 20.32 12.16
N THR A 584 -16.33 21.00 11.89
CA THR A 584 -16.09 21.71 10.63
C THR A 584 -15.07 20.93 9.79
N LEU A 585 -15.52 20.40 8.65
CA LEU A 585 -14.67 19.76 7.66
C LEU A 585 -14.22 20.81 6.62
N LEU A 586 -12.93 21.12 6.58
CA LEU A 586 -12.36 22.12 5.68
C LEU A 586 -12.06 21.59 4.27
N GLY A 587 -12.01 20.26 4.11
CA GLY A 587 -11.48 19.65 2.90
C GLY A 587 -9.98 19.87 2.77
N ARG A 588 -9.47 19.85 1.53
CA ARG A 588 -8.03 19.99 1.25
C ARG A 588 -7.52 21.37 1.68
N VAL A 589 -6.64 21.41 2.67
CA VAL A 589 -5.92 22.61 3.12
C VAL A 589 -4.63 22.75 2.33
N LEU A 590 -4.37 23.93 1.76
CA LEU A 590 -3.12 24.19 1.04
C LEU A 590 -1.97 24.47 2.03
N PRO A 591 -0.70 24.14 1.68
CA PRO A 591 0.43 24.33 2.59
C PRO A 591 0.54 25.75 3.19
N GLY A 592 0.25 26.79 2.41
CA GLY A 592 0.27 28.18 2.87
C GLY A 592 -0.89 28.58 3.79
N GLU A 593 -1.91 27.73 3.94
CA GLU A 593 -3.09 27.97 4.78
C GLU A 593 -3.04 27.20 6.10
N VAL A 594 -2.12 26.22 6.22
CA VAL A 594 -2.00 25.34 7.40
C VAL A 594 -1.82 26.14 8.69
N GLU A 595 -0.92 27.12 8.70
CA GLU A 595 -0.70 28.02 9.83
C GLU A 595 -2.00 28.71 10.29
N GLY A 596 -2.76 29.24 9.33
CA GLY A 596 -4.03 29.95 9.61
C GLY A 596 -5.10 29.03 10.20
N VAL A 597 -5.11 27.75 9.82
CA VAL A 597 -6.01 26.75 10.41
C VAL A 597 -5.55 26.36 11.82
N LEU A 598 -4.25 26.10 12.00
CA LEU A 598 -3.69 25.72 13.30
C LEU A 598 -3.95 26.80 14.36
N ARG A 599 -3.75 28.08 14.03
CA ARG A 599 -3.99 29.21 14.96
C ARG A 599 -5.41 29.34 15.51
N ARG A 600 -6.40 28.71 14.86
CA ARG A 600 -7.79 28.69 15.34
C ARG A 600 -8.02 27.67 16.46
N GLY A 601 -7.07 26.76 16.66
CA GLY A 601 -7.13 25.67 17.63
C GLY A 601 -6.48 26.00 18.96
N GLN A 602 -6.85 25.22 19.97
CA GLN A 602 -6.12 25.14 21.24
C GLN A 602 -5.51 23.74 21.45
N ILE A 603 -6.09 22.71 20.83
CA ILE A 603 -5.61 21.33 20.90
C ILE A 603 -5.37 20.84 19.47
N PHE A 604 -4.27 20.11 19.24
CA PHE A 604 -4.05 19.39 18.00
C PHE A 604 -4.16 17.89 18.24
N LEU A 605 -4.92 17.18 17.42
CA LEU A 605 -5.11 15.73 17.52
C LEU A 605 -4.47 15.02 16.33
N GLY A 606 -3.45 14.21 16.61
CA GLY A 606 -2.76 13.35 15.66
C GLY A 606 -2.92 11.87 16.00
N THR A 607 -3.84 11.17 15.33
CA THR A 607 -4.17 9.77 15.60
C THR A 607 -3.45 8.77 14.67
N SER A 608 -2.26 9.10 14.16
CA SER A 608 -1.53 8.24 13.22
C SER A 608 -1.33 6.82 13.76
N LEU A 609 -1.53 5.79 12.94
CA LEU A 609 -1.24 4.39 13.34
C LEU A 609 0.25 4.07 13.19
N THR A 610 0.92 4.74 12.25
CA THR A 610 2.37 4.68 12.09
C THR A 610 2.90 6.04 11.66
N GLU A 611 3.95 6.52 12.31
CA GLU A 611 4.52 7.83 12.06
C GLU A 611 6.04 7.80 12.26
N ALA A 612 6.80 8.30 11.28
CA ALA A 612 8.26 8.28 11.35
C ALA A 612 8.80 9.41 12.25
N PHE A 613 8.12 10.56 12.23
CA PHE A 613 8.49 11.75 13.00
C PHE A 613 7.29 12.68 13.27
N GLY A 614 6.39 12.89 12.32
CA GLY A 614 5.21 13.73 12.56
C GLY A 614 5.49 15.24 12.58
N ILE A 615 5.93 15.79 11.45
CA ILE A 615 6.19 17.24 11.26
C ILE A 615 4.98 18.09 11.68
N SER A 616 3.75 17.62 11.39
CA SER A 616 2.52 18.31 11.76
C SER A 616 2.32 18.50 13.28
N LEU A 617 2.90 17.61 14.11
CA LEU A 617 2.86 17.74 15.57
C LEU A 617 3.70 18.94 16.02
N ILE A 618 4.89 19.11 15.42
CA ILE A 618 5.78 20.24 15.71
C ILE A 618 5.20 21.54 15.15
N GLU A 619 4.62 21.52 13.95
CA GLU A 619 3.93 22.69 13.37
C GLU A 619 2.80 23.17 14.29
N ALA A 620 1.97 22.24 14.79
CA ALA A 620 0.88 22.55 15.71
C ALA A 620 1.38 23.06 17.07
N ALA A 621 2.36 22.38 17.67
CA ALA A 621 2.94 22.79 18.93
C ALA A 621 3.66 24.15 18.82
N SER A 622 4.28 24.44 17.67
CA SER A 622 4.90 25.74 17.37
C SER A 622 3.85 26.85 17.28
N CYS A 623 2.66 26.57 16.76
CA CYS A 623 1.50 27.47 16.84
C CYS A 623 0.91 27.58 18.25
N GLY A 624 1.47 26.89 19.24
CA GLY A 624 1.08 26.96 20.65
C GLY A 624 -0.10 26.07 21.04
N LEU A 625 -0.45 25.09 20.21
CA LEU A 625 -1.50 24.12 20.52
C LEU A 625 -0.93 23.02 21.44
N PHE A 626 -1.74 22.58 22.39
CA PHE A 626 -1.43 21.38 23.16
C PHE A 626 -1.69 20.15 22.30
N VAL A 627 -0.73 19.24 22.21
CA VAL A 627 -0.80 18.12 21.27
C VAL A 627 -1.36 16.88 21.96
N VAL A 628 -2.26 16.17 21.29
CA VAL A 628 -2.66 14.81 21.63
C VAL A 628 -2.22 13.92 20.48
N GLY A 629 -1.37 12.95 20.77
CA GLY A 629 -0.74 12.12 19.75
C GLY A 629 -0.70 10.65 20.13
N THR A 630 -0.94 9.78 19.16
CA THR A 630 -0.72 8.35 19.33
C THR A 630 0.76 8.05 19.58
N LYS A 631 1.05 7.19 20.56
CA LYS A 631 2.40 6.78 20.99
C LYS A 631 2.96 5.72 20.04
N VAL A 632 3.14 6.08 18.77
CA VAL A 632 3.61 5.17 17.71
C VAL A 632 4.84 5.71 17.00
N GLY A 633 5.69 4.80 16.54
CA GLY A 633 6.89 5.15 15.77
C GLY A 633 7.75 6.20 16.46
N GLY A 634 8.16 7.23 15.72
CA GLY A 634 9.03 8.29 16.25
C GLY A 634 8.32 9.40 17.04
N VAL A 635 6.99 9.35 17.20
CA VAL A 635 6.19 10.41 17.89
C VAL A 635 6.65 10.68 19.33
N PRO A 636 7.01 9.68 20.15
CA PRO A 636 7.48 9.92 21.52
C PRO A 636 8.77 10.74 21.63
N GLU A 637 9.54 10.86 20.54
CA GLU A 637 10.82 11.57 20.51
C GLU A 637 10.67 13.06 20.09
N VAL A 638 9.46 13.49 19.72
CA VAL A 638 9.23 14.71 18.93
C VAL A 638 8.82 15.89 19.79
N LEU A 639 8.11 15.67 20.90
CA LEU A 639 7.69 16.74 21.78
C LEU A 639 7.96 16.35 23.24
N PRO A 640 8.37 17.31 24.09
CA PRO A 640 8.44 17.11 25.53
C PRO A 640 7.08 16.74 26.13
N ASN A 641 7.08 15.91 27.19
CA ASN A 641 5.86 15.42 27.85
C ASN A 641 4.92 16.53 28.38
N ASP A 642 5.41 17.76 28.57
CA ASP A 642 4.59 18.91 28.98
C ASP A 642 3.84 19.59 27.83
N MET A 643 4.12 19.21 26.58
CA MET A 643 3.49 19.76 25.37
C MET A 643 2.63 18.75 24.61
N ILE A 644 2.72 17.47 24.97
CA ILE A 644 2.01 16.37 24.33
C ILE A 644 1.42 15.41 25.37
N GLU A 645 0.17 15.05 25.20
CA GLU A 645 -0.45 13.89 25.85
C GLU A 645 -0.41 12.71 24.87
N PHE A 646 0.17 11.60 25.33
CA PHE A 646 0.23 10.38 24.54
C PHE A 646 -0.97 9.47 24.77
N CYS A 647 -1.46 8.84 23.71
CA CYS A 647 -2.45 7.76 23.75
C CYS A 647 -2.00 6.55 22.94
N ARG A 648 -2.53 5.37 23.25
CA ARG A 648 -2.49 4.20 22.38
C ARG A 648 -3.38 4.44 21.16
N ALA A 649 -3.17 3.64 20.12
CA ALA A 649 -4.02 3.64 18.92
C ALA A 649 -5.34 2.90 19.18
N ASP A 650 -6.06 3.36 20.19
CA ASP A 650 -7.27 2.77 20.75
C ASP A 650 -8.28 3.89 21.05
N GLU A 651 -9.57 3.63 20.88
CA GLU A 651 -10.60 4.65 21.01
C GLU A 651 -10.70 5.22 22.43
N ASP A 652 -10.78 4.35 23.43
CA ASP A 652 -10.95 4.75 24.83
C ASP A 652 -9.75 5.56 25.31
N ASP A 653 -8.55 5.15 24.90
CA ASP A 653 -7.33 5.86 25.28
C ASP A 653 -7.19 7.22 24.57
N VAL A 654 -7.67 7.35 23.32
CA VAL A 654 -7.78 8.65 22.63
C VAL A 654 -8.78 9.55 23.35
N ILE A 655 -9.93 9.03 23.77
CA ILE A 655 -10.94 9.79 24.53
C ILE A 655 -10.37 10.24 25.88
N ARG A 656 -9.64 9.35 26.59
CA ARG A 656 -8.93 9.70 27.84
C ARG A 656 -7.95 10.84 27.62
N ALA A 657 -7.10 10.73 26.61
CA ALA A 657 -6.06 11.72 26.33
C ALA A 657 -6.66 13.09 25.92
N LEU A 658 -7.67 13.10 25.06
CA LEU A 658 -8.41 14.33 24.71
C LEU A 658 -9.11 14.95 25.92
N THR A 659 -9.73 14.12 26.76
CA THR A 659 -10.35 14.56 28.02
C THR A 659 -9.33 15.23 28.94
N HIS A 660 -8.13 14.66 29.07
CA HIS A 660 -7.06 15.25 29.86
C HIS A 660 -6.57 16.57 29.25
N ALA A 661 -6.32 16.61 27.94
CA ALA A 661 -5.91 17.81 27.21
C ALA A 661 -6.92 18.97 27.35
N ILE A 662 -8.23 18.68 27.23
CA ILE A 662 -9.29 19.67 27.40
C ILE A 662 -9.27 20.24 28.83
N LYS A 663 -9.05 19.40 29.86
CA LYS A 663 -8.91 19.84 31.25
C LYS A 663 -7.68 20.72 31.46
N ILE A 664 -6.54 20.38 30.86
CA ILE A 664 -5.32 21.19 30.92
C ILE A 664 -5.54 22.57 30.29
N ILE A 665 -6.10 22.62 29.08
CA ILE A 665 -6.37 23.88 28.36
C ILE A 665 -7.41 24.75 29.08
N SER A 666 -8.35 24.12 29.79
CA SER A 666 -9.35 24.82 30.61
C SER A 666 -8.81 25.28 31.97
N SER A 667 -7.63 24.82 32.37
CA SER A 667 -7.04 25.16 33.67
C SER A 667 -6.35 26.53 33.63
N PRO A 668 -6.28 27.26 34.76
CA PRO A 668 -5.55 28.51 34.84
C PRO A 668 -4.03 28.34 34.64
N ASN A 669 -3.51 27.12 34.82
CA ASN A 669 -2.10 26.77 34.63
C ASN A 669 -1.80 26.20 33.25
N ARG A 670 -2.63 26.49 32.23
CA ARG A 670 -2.38 26.01 30.87
C ARG A 670 -1.00 26.46 30.36
N PRO A 671 -0.30 25.64 29.55
CA PRO A 671 0.96 26.05 28.96
C PRO A 671 0.82 27.35 28.17
N ASP A 672 1.77 28.28 28.34
CA ASP A 672 1.79 29.53 27.56
C ASP A 672 2.15 29.21 26.09
N PRO A 673 1.26 29.51 25.12
CA PRO A 673 1.52 29.30 23.70
C PRO A 673 2.85 29.93 23.22
N PHE A 674 3.20 31.11 23.75
CA PHE A 674 4.41 31.82 23.35
C PHE A 674 5.67 31.16 23.91
N GLU A 675 5.62 30.65 25.13
CA GLU A 675 6.75 29.91 25.71
C GLU A 675 6.98 28.57 25.00
N SER A 676 5.91 27.83 24.71
CA SER A 676 5.99 26.59 23.91
C SER A 676 6.65 26.84 22.55
N HIS A 677 6.25 27.91 21.86
CA HIS A 677 6.85 28.34 20.60
C HIS A 677 8.34 28.65 20.74
N ARG A 678 8.75 29.45 21.74
CA ARG A 678 10.16 29.82 21.97
C ARG A 678 11.03 28.59 22.21
N ARG A 679 10.56 27.65 23.04
CA ARG A 679 11.28 26.41 23.33
C ARG A 679 11.41 25.53 22.09
N LEU A 680 10.34 25.36 21.31
CA LEU A 680 10.38 24.58 20.07
C LEU A 680 11.29 25.18 19.00
N ALA A 681 11.28 26.50 18.85
CA ALA A 681 12.15 27.20 17.90
C ALA A 681 13.65 26.98 18.19
N GLN A 682 14.02 26.72 19.45
CA GLN A 682 15.39 26.39 19.86
C GLN A 682 15.73 24.91 19.65
N MET A 683 14.74 24.01 19.74
CA MET A 683 14.96 22.56 19.56
C MET A 683 15.05 22.14 18.10
N TYR A 684 14.25 22.76 17.22
CA TYR A 684 14.11 22.36 15.81
C TYR A 684 14.54 23.47 14.87
N SER A 685 15.81 23.43 14.43
CA SER A 685 16.39 24.40 13.51
C SER A 685 16.99 23.72 12.28
N TRP A 686 16.62 24.21 11.09
CA TRP A 686 17.21 23.75 9.83
C TRP A 686 18.73 23.96 9.78
N SER A 687 19.26 25.00 10.43
CA SER A 687 20.71 25.25 10.48
C SER A 687 21.44 24.19 11.31
N ASP A 688 20.84 23.68 12.38
CA ASP A 688 21.38 22.58 13.18
C ASP A 688 21.25 21.24 12.43
N VAL A 689 20.09 20.98 11.81
CA VAL A 689 19.89 19.80 10.94
C VAL A 689 20.93 19.75 9.81
N ALA A 690 21.21 20.88 9.16
CA ALA A 690 22.23 20.97 8.12
C ALA A 690 23.65 20.72 8.67
N LEU A 691 23.97 21.24 9.86
CA LEU A 691 25.26 20.99 10.53
C LEU A 691 25.45 19.50 10.85
N ARG A 692 24.43 18.85 11.44
CA ARG A 692 24.48 17.41 11.74
C ARG A 692 24.58 16.56 10.47
N THR A 693 23.83 16.93 9.44
CA THR A 693 23.89 16.28 8.12
C THR A 693 25.26 16.42 7.48
N GLU A 694 25.88 17.60 7.58
CA GLU A 694 27.25 17.86 7.09
C GLU A 694 28.28 16.94 7.77
N GLN A 695 28.14 16.69 9.08
CA GLN A 695 28.99 15.71 9.79
C GLN A 695 28.80 14.28 9.27
N VAL A 696 27.59 13.89 8.87
CA VAL A 696 27.33 12.59 8.23
C VAL A 696 28.02 12.53 6.87
N TYR A 697 27.97 13.60 6.08
CA TYR A 697 28.69 13.67 4.81
C TYR A 697 30.20 13.55 4.99
N TYR A 698 30.81 14.22 5.96
CA TYR A 698 32.23 14.05 6.22
C TYR A 698 32.60 12.64 6.65
N ARG A 699 31.74 11.95 7.41
CA ARG A 699 31.91 10.52 7.72
C ARG A 699 31.79 9.64 6.48
N ALA A 700 30.88 9.93 5.55
CA ALA A 700 30.79 9.23 4.27
C ALA A 700 32.04 9.45 3.41
N MET A 701 32.55 10.69 3.34
CA MET A 701 33.75 11.06 2.58
C MET A 701 35.03 10.45 3.16
N ALA A 702 35.10 10.23 4.47
CA ALA A 702 36.26 9.63 5.13
C ALA A 702 36.38 8.10 4.91
N ARG A 703 35.35 7.46 4.35
CA ARG A 703 35.38 6.01 4.11
C ARG A 703 36.26 5.64 2.92
N PRO A 704 36.98 4.51 2.99
CA PRO A 704 37.74 4.03 1.84
C PRO A 704 36.80 3.75 0.65
N GLU A 705 37.34 3.86 -0.56
CA GLU A 705 36.64 3.38 -1.74
C GLU A 705 36.57 1.84 -1.71
N ARG A 706 35.41 1.31 -2.12
CA ARG A 706 35.21 -0.13 -2.23
C ARG A 706 35.46 -0.54 -3.67
N ASP A 707 36.31 -1.55 -3.87
CA ASP A 707 36.51 -2.11 -5.19
C ASP A 707 35.26 -2.88 -5.67
N VAL A 708 35.28 -3.28 -6.94
CA VAL A 708 34.15 -4.00 -7.56
C VAL A 708 33.92 -5.37 -6.90
N GLY A 709 34.99 -6.07 -6.53
CA GLY A 709 34.92 -7.39 -5.88
C GLY A 709 34.27 -7.32 -4.51
N GLU A 710 34.67 -6.36 -3.67
CA GLU A 710 34.07 -6.11 -2.35
C GLU A 710 32.59 -5.78 -2.48
N ARG A 711 32.22 -4.92 -3.45
CA ARG A 711 30.81 -4.55 -3.68
C ARG A 711 29.96 -5.74 -4.09
N LEU A 712 30.47 -6.62 -4.96
CA LEU A 712 29.79 -7.84 -5.37
C LEU A 712 29.68 -8.84 -4.21
N ALA A 713 30.75 -9.04 -3.44
CA ALA A 713 30.74 -9.91 -2.26
C ALA A 713 29.67 -9.46 -1.25
N ARG A 714 29.54 -8.15 -1.02
CA ARG A 714 28.51 -7.58 -0.14
C ARG A 714 27.10 -7.81 -0.66
N PHE A 715 26.86 -7.80 -1.97
CA PHE A 715 25.55 -8.16 -2.53
C PHE A 715 25.23 -9.65 -2.31
N LEU A 716 26.22 -10.54 -2.42
CA LEU A 716 26.02 -11.97 -2.17
C LEU A 716 25.61 -12.28 -0.72
N THR A 717 25.95 -11.43 0.26
CA THR A 717 25.51 -11.63 1.65
C THR A 717 24.01 -11.40 1.86
N VAL A 718 23.30 -10.82 0.88
CA VAL A 718 21.85 -10.55 0.99
C VAL A 718 21.03 -11.84 0.95
N GLY A 719 21.58 -12.92 0.37
CA GLY A 719 20.96 -14.24 0.36
C GLY A 719 21.22 -15.02 -0.93
N PRO A 720 20.91 -16.33 -0.94
CA PRO A 720 21.29 -17.24 -2.02
C PRO A 720 20.55 -16.99 -3.34
N VAL A 721 19.38 -16.34 -3.29
CA VAL A 721 18.58 -16.01 -4.47
C VAL A 721 18.73 -14.54 -4.85
N TYR A 722 18.44 -13.64 -3.92
CA TYR A 722 18.42 -12.20 -4.22
C TYR A 722 19.82 -11.59 -4.36
N GLY A 723 20.84 -12.13 -3.67
CA GLY A 723 22.23 -11.68 -3.80
C GLY A 723 22.79 -11.83 -5.21
N PRO A 724 22.69 -13.02 -5.86
CA PRO A 724 23.06 -13.18 -7.27
C PRO A 724 22.28 -12.26 -8.21
N VAL A 725 20.99 -12.03 -7.97
CA VAL A 725 20.19 -11.08 -8.76
C VAL A 725 20.78 -9.66 -8.68
N MET A 726 21.13 -9.19 -7.47
CA MET A 726 21.77 -7.89 -7.29
C MET A 726 23.15 -7.80 -7.95
N CYS A 727 23.92 -8.90 -7.93
CA CYS A 727 25.20 -8.97 -8.66
C CYS A 727 24.99 -8.85 -10.18
N CYS A 728 23.97 -9.52 -10.74
CA CYS A 728 23.61 -9.38 -12.15
C CYS A 728 23.20 -7.94 -12.49
N ILE A 729 22.36 -7.30 -11.67
CA ILE A 729 21.96 -5.89 -11.84
C ILE A 729 23.19 -4.98 -11.82
N ALA A 730 24.11 -5.18 -10.87
CA ALA A 730 25.34 -4.42 -10.75
C ALA A 730 26.27 -4.61 -11.97
N ALA A 731 26.41 -5.85 -12.45
CA ALA A 731 27.22 -6.18 -13.63
C ALA A 731 26.66 -5.56 -14.91
N VAL A 732 25.34 -5.66 -15.13
CA VAL A 732 24.67 -5.03 -16.28
C VAL A 732 24.79 -3.50 -16.20
N SER A 733 24.62 -2.91 -15.01
CA SER A 733 24.80 -1.48 -14.80
C SER A 733 26.24 -1.02 -15.09
N ALA A 734 27.25 -1.81 -14.71
CA ALA A 734 28.65 -1.52 -14.99
C ALA A 734 28.99 -1.66 -16.48
N ALA A 735 28.45 -2.66 -17.17
CA ALA A 735 28.57 -2.81 -18.61
C ALA A 735 27.93 -1.61 -19.33
N TRP A 736 26.71 -1.23 -18.94
CA TRP A 736 26.02 -0.07 -19.49
C TRP A 736 26.78 1.23 -19.23
N PHE A 737 27.33 1.42 -18.03
CA PHE A 737 28.20 2.54 -17.71
C PHE A 737 29.44 2.61 -18.62
N SER A 738 30.06 1.46 -18.91
CA SER A 738 31.24 1.38 -19.78
C SER A 738 30.90 1.76 -21.23
N ILE A 739 29.75 1.32 -21.74
CA ILE A 739 29.23 1.73 -23.05
C ILE A 739 29.00 3.25 -23.09
N LEU A 740 28.36 3.81 -22.06
CA LEU A 740 28.13 5.26 -21.96
C LEU A 740 29.43 6.06 -21.84
N ALA A 741 30.44 5.52 -21.15
CA ALA A 741 31.75 6.13 -21.02
C ALA A 741 32.51 6.16 -22.35
N PHE A 742 32.36 5.12 -23.18
CA PHE A 742 32.89 5.08 -24.53
C PHE A 742 32.18 6.08 -25.46
N TRP A 743 30.85 6.10 -25.48
CA TRP A 743 30.05 6.97 -26.36
C TRP A 743 30.10 8.45 -25.98
N ASN A 744 30.12 8.75 -24.67
CA ASN A 744 30.15 10.11 -24.15
C ASN A 744 31.23 10.26 -23.05
N PRO A 745 32.50 10.44 -23.46
CA PRO A 745 33.63 10.49 -22.54
C PRO A 745 33.55 11.62 -21.52
N LYS A 746 34.08 11.39 -20.32
CA LYS A 746 34.10 12.38 -19.22
C LYS A 746 34.69 13.73 -19.66
N ALA A 747 35.81 13.72 -20.37
CA ALA A 747 36.45 14.93 -20.89
C ALA A 747 35.59 15.74 -21.88
N ARG A 748 34.59 15.12 -22.54
CA ARG A 748 33.64 15.83 -23.41
C ARG A 748 32.56 16.51 -22.59
N LEU A 749 32.09 15.86 -21.52
CA LEU A 749 31.08 16.40 -20.60
C LEU A 749 31.64 17.58 -19.81
N GLU A 750 32.86 17.46 -19.28
CA GLU A 750 33.51 18.53 -18.52
C GLU A 750 33.78 19.77 -19.38
N ARG A 751 34.19 19.58 -20.64
CA ARG A 751 34.41 20.69 -21.59
C ARG A 751 33.14 21.47 -21.93
N LYS A 752 31.99 20.80 -22.04
CA LYS A 752 30.69 21.47 -22.28
C LYS A 752 30.29 22.37 -21.10
N THR A 753 30.65 22.00 -19.87
CA THR A 753 30.39 22.83 -18.70
C THR A 753 31.34 24.02 -18.63
N ALA A 754 32.61 23.86 -19.00
CA ALA A 754 33.59 24.96 -18.97
C ALA A 754 33.33 26.07 -20.01
N SER A 755 32.50 25.79 -21.03
CA SER A 755 32.09 26.74 -22.09
C SER A 755 30.76 27.46 -21.81
N LEU A 756 30.10 27.16 -20.70
CA LEU A 756 28.84 27.76 -20.22
C LEU A 756 29.09 28.51 -18.92
#